data_AF-A0A9Q1F7C6-F1
#
_entry.id   AF-A0A9Q1F7C6-F1
#
_cell.length_a   1.000
_cell.length_b   1.000
_cell.length_c   1.000
_cell.angle_alpha   90.00
_cell.angle_beta   90.00
_cell.angle_gamma   90.00
#
_symmetry.space_group_name_H-M   'P 1'
#
loop_
_entity.id
_entity.type
_entity.pdbx_description
1 polymer ?
#
loop_
_entity_poly.entity_id
_entity_poly.type
_entity_poly.pdbx_seq_one_letter_code
_entity_poly.pdbx_strand_id
1 'polypeptide(L)'
;MSEAELQGMENSAQDVEGPKASREALEFLDSIDLKELQHCLFSDALLTVSDTGRELGEFTITVQNANYDSQPCYHVHANSHGSIDNIPCGTSVTAYISTKLETLEQSHHEYVTLQDHLLDRKSQMVRRGDQLLVNKVVTEREDVKRQTITFPLSSLEGFVSEASNLLIQRILAQQKRIPENMVFLTLDTETNITLSTYKGLGQKQQMVGQECMEVFGIERTVDSIEDVPAAWHCYFLSDGHLASRVQVGSPVTMRLTQVPLQMGGDDKDKKAVFEKKPLVWEEDMQLCSKFLDTKEALKADHASYVRQHPDLKALLADFLQFLLLRKPDDIREKREDYDELVTQEYLTTIFTQDLQCITCSGPVITMLKTVILIGGPQKGTRFRPLSFEVPKPLFPVAGVPMLQHHIEACAKVPNMKEILLIGFYQPNEELTRFLSCAQQEFKIPIRYLQEYAALGTGGGIYHFRDQILSGGPDAFFIMNADVCSEFPLPDMLDFQKEHGDTHNFVILGTTANRKQSMNYGCIVENQQTHEVLHYVEKPSTFVSDIINCGIYLFTPEIFQHIGTVFQKNQQDMLLEEQTNGWHRAEVIRLEQDIFTALAGQGKLYVYKTNRFWSQIKSAGSAIYASRLYLNQYHKTHPERLATNEDGGPKISGNVYIHPTANIDPTAVLGPNVSIGTGVTIGAGVRVRESIILHGATLQDHSCVLNSIVGWDSIIGKWARVEGTPSDPNPNDPYAKIDSETLFREGKLTPSITILGCNVNIPSEVIILNSIVLPHKDLNRSFKNQIIL
;
A
#
# COMPACT_ATOMS: atom_id res chain seq x y z
N MET A 1 -44.84 -30.10 -35.55
CA MET A 1 -45.70 -31.00 -34.75
C MET A 1 -46.23 -30.20 -33.57
N SER A 2 -47.53 -30.31 -33.35
CA SER A 2 -48.42 -29.43 -32.59
C SER A 2 -48.49 -29.72 -31.09
N GLU A 3 -48.59 -28.66 -30.29
CA GLU A 3 -49.59 -28.34 -29.22
C GLU A 3 -50.48 -29.42 -28.54
N ALA A 4 -50.12 -30.70 -28.51
CA ALA A 4 -50.99 -31.75 -27.96
C ALA A 4 -50.27 -32.85 -27.15
N GLU A 5 -49.36 -32.46 -26.24
CA GLU A 5 -48.91 -33.32 -25.13
C GLU A 5 -48.93 -32.57 -23.78
N LEU A 6 -49.93 -31.69 -23.63
CA LEU A 6 -50.33 -31.07 -22.37
C LEU A 6 -51.64 -31.71 -21.89
N GLN A 7 -51.53 -32.68 -20.98
CA GLN A 7 -52.43 -33.02 -19.87
C GLN A 7 -52.41 -34.53 -19.57
N GLY A 8 -51.91 -34.88 -18.37
CA GLY A 8 -52.15 -36.21 -17.79
C GLY A 8 -51.04 -36.71 -16.89
N MET A 9 -50.83 -36.06 -15.74
CA MET A 9 -50.47 -36.70 -14.47
C MET A 9 -50.41 -35.60 -13.37
N GLU A 10 -51.59 -35.24 -12.86
CA GLU A 10 -51.71 -34.73 -11.50
C GLU A 10 -51.27 -35.84 -10.56
N ASN A 11 -50.00 -35.81 -10.15
CA ASN A 11 -49.56 -36.54 -8.96
C ASN A 11 -49.80 -35.65 -7.75
N SER A 12 -50.73 -36.11 -6.92
CA SER A 12 -51.02 -35.69 -5.56
C SER A 12 -49.83 -35.07 -4.83
N ALA A 13 -50.02 -33.85 -4.35
CA ALA A 13 -49.20 -33.22 -3.34
C ALA A 13 -49.05 -34.15 -2.12
N GLN A 14 -47.93 -34.85 -2.05
CA GLN A 14 -47.32 -35.18 -0.77
C GLN A 14 -46.51 -33.95 -0.37
N ASP A 15 -46.94 -33.28 0.70
CA ASP A 15 -46.17 -32.28 1.42
C ASP A 15 -44.81 -32.88 1.79
N VAL A 16 -43.79 -32.62 0.97
CA VAL A 16 -42.40 -32.77 1.41
C VAL A 16 -42.06 -31.47 2.11
N GLU A 17 -42.24 -31.43 3.43
CA GLU A 17 -41.75 -30.31 4.24
C GLU A 17 -40.25 -30.13 3.97
N GLY A 18 -39.87 -28.96 3.45
CA GLY A 18 -38.47 -28.59 3.28
C GLY A 18 -37.72 -28.56 4.63
N PRO A 19 -36.37 -28.47 4.60
CA PRO A 19 -35.57 -28.37 5.81
C PRO A 19 -36.06 -27.21 6.69
N LYS A 20 -36.07 -27.41 8.01
CA LYS A 20 -36.44 -26.40 9.02
C LYS A 20 -35.36 -26.33 10.10
N ALA A 21 -35.14 -25.13 10.64
CA ALA A 21 -34.33 -24.96 11.83
C ALA A 21 -34.99 -25.67 13.03
N SER A 22 -34.19 -26.16 13.98
CA SER A 22 -34.72 -26.77 15.20
C SER A 22 -35.26 -25.71 16.15
N ARG A 23 -36.23 -26.09 16.99
CA ARG A 23 -36.78 -25.21 18.02
C ARG A 23 -35.68 -24.67 18.94
N GLU A 24 -34.71 -25.51 19.27
CA GLU A 24 -33.56 -25.16 20.11
C GLU A 24 -32.66 -24.10 19.46
N ALA A 25 -32.53 -24.10 18.12
CA ALA A 25 -31.79 -23.08 17.39
C ALA A 25 -32.51 -21.72 17.36
N LEU A 26 -33.84 -21.74 17.21
CA LEU A 26 -34.67 -20.53 17.27
C LEU A 26 -34.68 -19.93 18.68
N GLU A 27 -34.90 -20.76 19.71
CA GLU A 27 -34.82 -20.35 21.11
C GLU A 27 -33.45 -19.80 21.46
N PHE A 28 -32.37 -20.35 20.87
CA PHE A 28 -31.04 -19.79 21.04
C PHE A 28 -30.93 -18.39 20.45
N LEU A 29 -31.34 -18.15 19.20
CA LEU A 29 -31.28 -16.81 18.59
C LEU A 29 -32.06 -15.77 19.39
N ASP A 30 -33.24 -16.16 19.90
CA ASP A 30 -34.07 -15.29 20.74
C ASP A 30 -33.46 -15.04 22.13
N SER A 31 -32.58 -15.91 22.60
CA SER A 31 -31.92 -15.80 23.92
C SER A 31 -30.69 -14.89 23.93
N ILE A 32 -30.16 -14.48 22.78
CA ILE A 32 -28.91 -13.71 22.69
C ILE A 32 -29.13 -12.28 23.20
N ASP A 33 -28.40 -11.91 24.27
CA ASP A 33 -28.38 -10.53 24.78
C ASP A 33 -27.41 -9.66 23.98
N LEU A 34 -27.78 -8.40 23.75
CA LEU A 34 -26.94 -7.37 23.14
C LEU A 34 -25.60 -7.19 23.89
N LYS A 35 -25.60 -7.37 25.22
CA LYS A 35 -24.37 -7.30 26.01
C LYS A 35 -23.42 -8.46 25.70
N GLU A 36 -23.93 -9.67 25.51
CA GLU A 36 -23.10 -10.83 25.13
C GLU A 36 -22.47 -10.62 23.76
N LEU A 37 -23.25 -10.10 22.81
CA LEU A 37 -22.76 -9.72 21.48
C LEU A 37 -21.66 -8.66 21.53
N GLN A 38 -21.78 -7.65 22.41
CA GLN A 38 -20.76 -6.61 22.56
C GLN A 38 -19.40 -7.15 22.98
N HIS A 39 -19.36 -8.20 23.81
CA HIS A 39 -18.12 -8.86 24.20
C HIS A 39 -17.50 -9.69 23.07
N CYS A 40 -18.23 -9.92 21.98
CA CYS A 40 -17.75 -10.64 20.80
C CYS A 40 -17.21 -9.72 19.69
N LEU A 41 -17.18 -8.39 19.88
CA LEU A 41 -16.79 -7.40 18.86
C LEU A 41 -15.29 -7.09 18.90
N PHE A 42 -14.49 -8.04 18.43
CA PHE A 42 -13.04 -7.90 18.35
C PHE A 42 -12.47 -8.62 17.13
N SER A 43 -11.19 -8.40 16.87
CA SER A 43 -10.46 -9.05 15.78
C SER A 43 -9.65 -10.27 16.24
N ASP A 44 -9.61 -11.29 15.39
CA ASP A 44 -8.71 -12.46 15.48
C ASP A 44 -7.76 -12.45 14.28
N ALA A 45 -6.51 -12.86 14.50
CA ALA A 45 -5.53 -13.12 13.44
C ALA A 45 -4.80 -14.44 13.73
N LEU A 46 -4.95 -15.41 12.83
CA LEU A 46 -4.43 -16.78 12.95
C LEU A 46 -3.45 -17.07 11.82
N LEU A 47 -2.40 -17.81 12.14
CA LEU A 47 -1.47 -18.35 11.17
C LEU A 47 -2.00 -19.66 10.59
N THR A 48 -2.04 -19.76 9.26
CA THR A 48 -2.43 -20.98 8.55
C THR A 48 -1.20 -21.86 8.35
N VAL A 49 -1.24 -23.09 8.86
CA VAL A 49 -0.09 -24.03 8.81
C VAL A 49 -0.48 -25.39 8.24
N SER A 50 0.47 -26.06 7.59
CA SER A 50 0.33 -27.47 7.22
C SER A 50 0.46 -28.39 8.44
N ASP A 51 0.05 -29.64 8.27
CA ASP A 51 0.33 -30.77 9.15
C ASP A 51 1.83 -30.93 9.51
N THR A 52 2.70 -30.59 8.58
CA THR A 52 4.17 -30.58 8.71
C THR A 52 4.71 -29.32 9.40
N GLY A 53 3.85 -28.37 9.76
CA GLY A 53 4.20 -27.13 10.46
C GLY A 53 4.70 -26.00 9.58
N ARG A 54 4.61 -26.12 8.24
CA ARG A 54 4.98 -25.07 7.29
C ARG A 54 3.91 -23.97 7.30
N GLU A 55 4.33 -22.72 7.28
CA GLU A 55 3.43 -21.57 7.13
C GLU A 55 2.89 -21.50 5.70
N LEU A 56 1.56 -21.49 5.57
CA LEU A 56 0.86 -21.50 4.29
C LEU A 56 0.14 -20.17 4.03
N GLY A 57 -0.18 -19.39 5.05
CA GLY A 57 -0.95 -18.15 4.91
C GLY A 57 -1.46 -17.60 6.23
N GLU A 58 -2.47 -16.75 6.15
CA GLU A 58 -3.08 -16.08 7.30
C GLU A 58 -4.61 -16.16 7.21
N PHE A 59 -5.27 -16.20 8.36
CA PHE A 59 -6.71 -16.08 8.50
C PHE A 59 -7.05 -14.99 9.52
N THR A 60 -7.83 -14.00 9.11
CA THR A 60 -8.24 -12.86 9.94
C THR A 60 -9.76 -12.81 10.06
N ILE A 61 -10.25 -12.40 11.22
CA ILE A 61 -11.67 -12.07 11.45
C ILE A 61 -11.69 -10.70 12.13
N THR A 62 -12.54 -9.78 11.68
CA THR A 62 -12.80 -8.51 12.33
C THR A 62 -14.29 -8.33 12.47
N VAL A 63 -14.73 -8.00 13.68
CA VAL A 63 -16.14 -7.72 13.99
C VAL A 63 -16.22 -6.39 14.71
N GLN A 64 -17.04 -5.48 14.19
CA GLN A 64 -17.20 -4.13 14.75
C GLN A 64 -18.65 -3.64 14.64
N ASN A 65 -19.00 -2.67 15.49
CA ASN A 65 -20.26 -1.95 15.34
C ASN A 65 -20.27 -1.17 14.03
N ALA A 66 -21.41 -1.19 13.34
CA ALA A 66 -21.64 -0.45 12.10
C ALA A 66 -23.09 0.01 12.02
N ASN A 67 -23.40 0.77 10.97
CA ASN A 67 -24.77 1.10 10.60
C ASN A 67 -24.99 0.68 9.16
N TYR A 68 -26.13 0.04 8.89
CA TYR A 68 -26.59 -0.33 7.56
C TYR A 68 -28.01 0.23 7.37
N ASP A 69 -28.23 1.03 6.33
CA ASP A 69 -29.48 1.78 6.12
C ASP A 69 -29.96 2.55 7.38
N SER A 70 -29.02 3.20 8.08
CA SER A 70 -29.27 3.95 9.32
C SER A 70 -29.78 3.12 10.52
N GLN A 71 -29.72 1.78 10.44
CA GLN A 71 -29.99 0.87 11.56
C GLN A 71 -28.68 0.34 12.15
N PRO A 72 -28.57 0.21 13.48
CA PRO A 72 -27.40 -0.38 14.11
C PRO A 72 -27.25 -1.84 13.69
N CYS A 73 -26.04 -2.23 13.31
CA CYS A 73 -25.70 -3.57 12.85
C CYS A 73 -24.24 -3.90 13.21
N TYR A 74 -23.80 -5.09 12.83
CA TYR A 74 -22.41 -5.51 12.95
C TYR A 74 -21.79 -5.68 11.57
N HIS A 75 -20.60 -5.12 11.38
CA HIS A 75 -19.79 -5.37 10.20
C HIS A 75 -18.79 -6.48 10.50
N VAL A 76 -18.91 -7.59 9.77
CA VAL A 76 -18.08 -8.79 9.88
C VAL A 76 -17.23 -8.90 8.64
N HIS A 77 -15.91 -8.96 8.82
CA HIS A 77 -14.95 -9.18 7.74
C HIS A 77 -14.01 -10.32 8.11
N ALA A 78 -14.09 -11.44 7.39
CA ALA A 78 -13.21 -12.59 7.57
C ALA A 78 -12.47 -12.90 6.27
N ASN A 79 -11.16 -13.05 6.33
CA ASN A 79 -10.32 -13.26 5.16
C ASN A 79 -9.25 -14.33 5.43
N SER A 80 -9.23 -15.35 4.58
CA SER A 80 -8.22 -16.40 4.50
C SER A 80 -7.45 -16.23 3.20
N HIS A 81 -6.13 -16.10 3.26
CA HIS A 81 -5.30 -16.15 2.06
C HIS A 81 -4.03 -16.97 2.31
N GLY A 82 -3.63 -17.76 1.32
CA GLY A 82 -2.43 -18.56 1.42
C GLY A 82 -2.13 -19.33 0.16
N SER A 83 -1.21 -20.28 0.29
CA SER A 83 -0.89 -21.24 -0.75
C SER A 83 -0.79 -22.64 -0.17
N ILE A 84 -1.60 -23.57 -0.68
CA ILE A 84 -1.51 -24.99 -0.37
C ILE A 84 -0.79 -25.64 -1.56
N ASP A 85 0.31 -26.37 -1.32
CA ASP A 85 1.13 -26.96 -2.39
C ASP A 85 1.59 -25.98 -3.49
N ASN A 86 1.85 -24.73 -3.10
CA ASN A 86 2.19 -23.60 -3.98
C ASN A 86 1.05 -23.15 -4.93
N ILE A 87 -0.17 -23.61 -4.70
CA ILE A 87 -1.38 -23.15 -5.40
C ILE A 87 -2.01 -22.03 -4.55
N PRO A 88 -2.07 -20.79 -5.05
CA PRO A 88 -2.75 -19.71 -4.34
C PRO A 88 -4.24 -20.03 -4.16
N CYS A 89 -4.71 -19.92 -2.92
CA CYS A 89 -6.11 -20.11 -2.58
C CYS A 89 -6.52 -19.15 -1.46
N GLY A 90 -7.80 -18.83 -1.40
CA GLY A 90 -8.31 -17.96 -0.35
C GLY A 90 -9.83 -17.89 -0.33
N THR A 91 -10.34 -17.38 0.80
CA THR A 91 -11.76 -17.18 1.03
C THR A 91 -11.94 -15.86 1.78
N SER A 92 -12.84 -15.00 1.30
CA SER A 92 -13.16 -13.72 1.92
C SER A 92 -14.67 -13.61 2.11
N VAL A 93 -15.10 -13.21 3.31
CA VAL A 93 -16.50 -12.94 3.68
C VAL A 93 -16.57 -11.53 4.25
N THR A 94 -17.39 -10.67 3.65
CA THR A 94 -17.71 -9.33 4.16
C THR A 94 -19.21 -9.23 4.32
N ALA A 95 -19.71 -8.88 5.50
CA ALA A 95 -21.15 -8.86 5.76
C ALA A 95 -21.58 -7.76 6.72
N TYR A 96 -22.81 -7.29 6.53
CA TYR A 96 -23.57 -6.52 7.50
C TYR A 96 -24.65 -7.42 8.10
N ILE A 97 -24.57 -7.62 9.40
CA ILE A 97 -25.42 -8.53 10.17
C ILE A 97 -26.25 -7.72 11.17
N SER A 98 -27.56 -7.95 11.22
CA SER A 98 -28.46 -7.24 12.13
C SER A 98 -28.14 -7.55 13.60
N THR A 99 -28.70 -6.78 14.54
CA THR A 99 -28.55 -7.07 15.97
C THR A 99 -29.16 -8.40 16.40
N LYS A 100 -30.01 -9.01 15.55
CA LYS A 100 -30.59 -10.34 15.73
C LYS A 100 -29.84 -11.45 14.97
N LEU A 101 -28.63 -11.15 14.49
CA LEU A 101 -27.79 -12.05 13.69
C LEU A 101 -28.37 -12.45 12.32
N GLU A 102 -29.34 -11.68 11.80
CA GLU A 102 -29.87 -11.87 10.45
C GLU A 102 -28.96 -11.23 9.41
N THR A 103 -28.82 -11.84 8.24
CA THR A 103 -28.01 -11.26 7.15
C THR A 103 -28.75 -10.11 6.47
N LEU A 104 -28.15 -8.91 6.50
CA LEU A 104 -28.62 -7.75 5.74
C LEU A 104 -27.97 -7.73 4.36
N GLU A 105 -26.65 -7.90 4.34
CA GLU A 105 -25.86 -8.07 3.14
C GLU A 105 -24.65 -8.96 3.46
N GLN A 106 -24.27 -9.85 2.55
CA GLN A 106 -23.03 -10.63 2.63
C GLN A 106 -22.43 -10.82 1.24
N SER A 107 -21.15 -10.50 1.09
CA SER A 107 -20.33 -10.88 -0.06
C SER A 107 -19.35 -11.98 0.36
N HIS A 108 -19.37 -13.10 -0.34
CA HIS A 108 -18.49 -14.24 -0.12
C HIS A 108 -17.72 -14.55 -1.42
N HIS A 109 -16.41 -14.64 -1.33
CA HIS A 109 -15.51 -14.93 -2.44
C HIS A 109 -14.56 -16.07 -2.07
N GLU A 110 -14.53 -17.12 -2.87
CA GLU A 110 -13.60 -18.24 -2.78
C GLU A 110 -12.83 -18.35 -4.10
N TYR A 111 -11.51 -18.53 -4.02
CA TYR A 111 -10.69 -18.73 -5.22
C TYR A 111 -9.60 -19.78 -5.02
N VAL A 112 -9.28 -20.49 -6.11
CA VAL A 112 -8.13 -21.39 -6.24
C VAL A 112 -7.50 -21.19 -7.62
N THR A 113 -6.21 -20.93 -7.68
CA THR A 113 -5.49 -20.61 -8.93
C THR A 113 -4.49 -21.70 -9.30
N LEU A 114 -4.90 -22.71 -10.07
CA LEU A 114 -4.01 -23.71 -10.67
C LEU A 114 -3.48 -23.23 -12.03
N GLN A 115 -2.31 -23.75 -12.46
CA GLN A 115 -1.62 -23.33 -13.70
C GLN A 115 -2.48 -23.39 -14.96
N ASP A 116 -3.49 -24.27 -15.01
CA ASP A 116 -4.41 -24.41 -16.14
C ASP A 116 -5.91 -24.31 -15.74
N HIS A 117 -6.24 -24.15 -14.45
CA HIS A 117 -7.62 -24.18 -13.95
C HIS A 117 -7.83 -23.09 -12.89
N LEU A 118 -8.54 -22.02 -13.25
CA LEU A 118 -9.02 -21.05 -12.28
C LEU A 118 -10.39 -21.52 -11.78
N LEU A 119 -10.56 -21.64 -10.47
CA LEU A 119 -11.87 -21.69 -9.83
C LEU A 119 -12.06 -20.39 -9.04
N ASP A 120 -13.02 -19.58 -9.44
CA ASP A 120 -13.39 -18.33 -8.79
C ASP A 120 -14.91 -18.35 -8.51
N ARG A 121 -15.30 -18.41 -7.24
CA ARG A 121 -16.69 -18.46 -6.80
C ARG A 121 -17.02 -17.22 -6.01
N LYS A 122 -18.00 -16.46 -6.45
CA LYS A 122 -18.48 -15.25 -5.79
C LYS A 122 -19.96 -15.36 -5.53
N SER A 123 -20.39 -15.21 -4.29
CA SER A 123 -21.80 -15.12 -3.92
C SER A 123 -22.09 -13.83 -3.17
N GLN A 124 -23.16 -13.15 -3.55
CA GLN A 124 -23.66 -11.96 -2.87
C GLN A 124 -25.09 -12.23 -2.40
N MET A 125 -25.32 -12.10 -1.10
CA MET A 125 -26.62 -12.20 -0.46
C MET A 125 -27.06 -10.79 -0.06
N VAL A 126 -28.23 -10.34 -0.49
CA VAL A 126 -28.75 -9.02 -0.13
C VAL A 126 -30.21 -9.16 0.29
N ARG A 127 -30.54 -8.68 1.50
CA ARG A 127 -31.92 -8.62 1.96
C ARG A 127 -32.63 -7.45 1.27
N ARG A 128 -33.75 -7.71 0.61
CA ARG A 128 -34.60 -6.70 -0.03
C ARG A 128 -36.05 -6.92 0.38
N GLY A 129 -36.55 -6.08 1.29
CA GLY A 129 -37.89 -6.24 1.85
C GLY A 129 -38.03 -7.59 2.57
N ASP A 130 -39.02 -8.39 2.14
CA ASP A 130 -39.31 -9.72 2.71
C ASP A 130 -38.63 -10.88 1.96
N GLN A 131 -37.54 -10.60 1.25
CA GLN A 131 -36.80 -11.58 0.46
C GLN A 131 -35.29 -11.46 0.67
N LEU A 132 -34.59 -12.60 0.55
CA LEU A 132 -33.13 -12.67 0.46
C LEU A 132 -32.77 -13.03 -0.99
N LEU A 133 -32.09 -12.11 -1.67
CA LEU A 133 -31.57 -12.31 -3.02
C LEU A 133 -30.15 -12.85 -2.94
N VAL A 134 -29.88 -13.99 -3.59
CA VAL A 134 -28.57 -14.63 -3.64
C VAL A 134 -28.10 -14.69 -5.09
N ASN A 135 -27.07 -13.91 -5.41
CA ASN A 135 -26.40 -13.92 -6.71
C ASN A 135 -25.11 -14.71 -6.59
N LYS A 136 -24.98 -15.82 -7.32
CA LYS A 136 -23.77 -16.64 -7.38
C LYS A 136 -23.17 -16.59 -8.79
N VAL A 137 -21.88 -16.32 -8.87
CA VAL A 137 -21.08 -16.37 -10.09
C VAL A 137 -19.94 -17.37 -9.85
N VAL A 138 -19.88 -18.40 -10.68
CA VAL A 138 -18.78 -19.37 -10.68
C VAL A 138 -18.06 -19.26 -12.00
N THR A 139 -16.79 -18.95 -11.96
CA THR A 139 -15.88 -19.01 -13.09
C THR A 139 -14.98 -20.22 -12.92
N GLU A 140 -15.10 -21.16 -13.83
CA GLU A 140 -14.24 -22.34 -13.90
C GLU A 140 -13.57 -22.36 -15.28
N ARG A 141 -12.25 -22.10 -15.32
CA ARG A 141 -11.49 -21.87 -16.57
C ARG A 141 -12.08 -20.71 -17.40
N GLU A 142 -12.63 -20.99 -18.59
CA GLU A 142 -13.28 -20.01 -19.47
C GLU A 142 -14.81 -19.96 -19.28
N ASP A 143 -15.39 -20.94 -18.56
CA ASP A 143 -16.83 -21.03 -18.37
C ASP A 143 -17.28 -20.16 -17.19
N VAL A 144 -18.28 -19.31 -17.43
CA VAL A 144 -18.89 -18.47 -16.39
C VAL A 144 -20.34 -18.88 -16.21
N LYS A 145 -20.65 -19.48 -15.06
CA LYS A 145 -22.03 -19.80 -14.64
C LYS A 145 -22.53 -18.71 -13.71
N ARG A 146 -23.71 -18.17 -14.00
CA ARG A 146 -24.39 -17.18 -13.17
C ARG A 146 -25.74 -17.74 -12.73
N GLN A 147 -26.03 -17.62 -11.46
CA GLN A 147 -27.29 -18.05 -10.87
C GLN A 147 -27.78 -16.96 -9.92
N THR A 148 -29.05 -16.64 -10.02
CA THR A 148 -29.73 -15.75 -9.08
C THR A 148 -30.90 -16.51 -8.50
N ILE A 149 -30.92 -16.66 -7.18
CA ILE A 149 -32.00 -17.31 -6.45
C ILE A 149 -32.57 -16.29 -5.46
N THR A 150 -33.89 -16.28 -5.34
CA THR A 150 -34.58 -15.43 -4.37
C THR A 150 -35.33 -16.32 -3.40
N PHE A 151 -35.12 -16.10 -2.11
CA PHE A 151 -35.80 -16.82 -1.05
C PHE A 151 -36.74 -15.87 -0.28
N PRO A 152 -38.01 -16.22 -0.09
CA PRO A 152 -38.86 -15.54 0.89
C PRO A 152 -38.24 -15.64 2.29
N LEU A 153 -38.22 -14.56 3.08
CA LEU A 153 -37.69 -14.63 4.45
C LEU A 153 -38.53 -15.57 5.33
N SER A 154 -39.82 -15.71 5.03
CA SER A 154 -40.71 -16.69 5.68
C SER A 154 -40.28 -18.14 5.50
N SER A 155 -39.49 -18.47 4.47
CA SER A 155 -38.89 -19.80 4.27
C SER A 155 -37.48 -19.94 4.84
N LEU A 156 -36.93 -18.87 5.44
CA LEU A 156 -35.57 -18.80 5.98
C LEU A 156 -35.55 -18.58 7.51
N GLU A 157 -36.60 -19.01 8.20
CA GLU A 157 -36.65 -18.94 9.66
C GLU A 157 -35.50 -19.76 10.29
N GLY A 158 -34.66 -19.11 11.09
CA GLY A 158 -33.45 -19.72 11.65
C GLY A 158 -32.29 -19.88 10.64
N PHE A 159 -32.25 -19.07 9.59
CA PHE A 159 -31.13 -19.02 8.64
C PHE A 159 -29.88 -18.35 9.22
N VAL A 160 -28.73 -19.00 9.03
CA VAL A 160 -27.41 -18.51 9.46
C VAL A 160 -26.46 -18.50 8.27
N SER A 161 -25.96 -17.31 7.92
CA SER A 161 -24.88 -17.16 6.93
C SER A 161 -23.51 -17.43 7.54
N GLU A 162 -22.47 -17.53 6.69
CA GLU A 162 -21.09 -17.70 7.16
C GLU A 162 -20.64 -16.59 8.13
N ALA A 163 -21.03 -15.33 7.89
CA ALA A 163 -20.71 -14.24 8.80
C ALA A 163 -21.48 -14.33 10.13
N SER A 164 -22.79 -14.62 10.10
CA SER A 164 -23.58 -14.83 11.32
C SER A 164 -23.05 -16.00 12.14
N ASN A 165 -22.60 -17.07 11.49
CA ASN A 165 -22.00 -18.23 12.14
C ASN A 165 -20.74 -17.86 12.95
N LEU A 166 -19.88 -16.96 12.47
CA LEU A 166 -18.68 -16.55 13.21
C LEU A 166 -19.04 -15.92 14.56
N LEU A 167 -20.11 -15.10 14.60
CA LEU A 167 -20.63 -14.52 15.84
C LEU A 167 -21.29 -15.58 16.74
N ILE A 168 -22.11 -16.46 16.16
CA ILE A 168 -22.78 -17.54 16.92
C ILE A 168 -21.77 -18.44 17.62
N GLN A 169 -20.67 -18.83 16.94
CA GLN A 169 -19.65 -19.68 17.55
C GLN A 169 -18.93 -18.99 18.71
N ARG A 170 -18.68 -17.67 18.63
CA ARG A 170 -18.10 -16.90 19.74
C ARG A 170 -19.02 -16.88 20.96
N ILE A 171 -20.32 -16.69 20.75
CA ILE A 171 -21.33 -16.67 21.83
C ILE A 171 -21.44 -18.06 22.48
N LEU A 172 -21.56 -19.12 21.67
CA LEU A 172 -21.60 -20.51 22.16
C LEU A 172 -20.35 -20.87 22.96
N ALA A 173 -19.18 -20.38 22.54
CA ALA A 173 -17.93 -20.57 23.26
C ALA A 173 -17.90 -19.84 24.61
N GLN A 174 -18.37 -18.59 24.67
CA GLN A 174 -18.47 -17.82 25.93
C GLN A 174 -19.45 -18.47 26.91
N GLN A 175 -20.58 -18.98 26.41
CA GLN A 175 -21.57 -19.70 27.21
C GLN A 175 -21.09 -21.12 27.60
N LYS A 176 -20.05 -21.64 26.94
CA LYS A 176 -19.52 -23.02 27.08
C LYS A 176 -20.61 -24.09 27.01
N ARG A 177 -21.68 -23.82 26.26
CA ARG A 177 -22.88 -24.65 26.19
C ARG A 177 -23.45 -24.60 24.78
N ILE A 178 -23.74 -25.79 24.24
CA ILE A 178 -24.43 -25.94 22.95
C ILE A 178 -25.70 -26.75 23.23
N PRO A 179 -26.90 -26.23 22.88
CA PRO A 179 -28.14 -26.99 22.97
C PRO A 179 -28.05 -28.32 22.21
N GLU A 180 -28.64 -29.38 22.76
CA GLU A 180 -28.76 -30.66 22.04
C GLU A 180 -29.63 -30.47 20.79
N ASN A 181 -29.23 -31.10 19.67
CA ASN A 181 -29.95 -31.00 18.39
C ASN A 181 -30.11 -29.56 17.87
N MET A 182 -29.14 -28.69 18.11
CA MET A 182 -29.10 -27.34 17.55
C MET A 182 -28.83 -27.40 16.03
N VAL A 183 -29.83 -27.06 15.23
CA VAL A 183 -29.81 -27.12 13.77
C VAL A 183 -30.33 -25.82 13.18
N PHE A 184 -29.54 -25.17 12.34
CA PHE A 184 -29.91 -23.95 11.61
C PHE A 184 -30.14 -24.24 10.13
N LEU A 185 -30.89 -23.36 9.47
CA LEU A 185 -30.88 -23.30 8.00
C LEU A 185 -29.59 -22.63 7.53
N THR A 186 -29.02 -23.13 6.43
CA THR A 186 -27.87 -22.52 5.74
C THR A 186 -28.00 -22.78 4.24
N LEU A 187 -27.10 -22.20 3.44
CA LEU A 187 -26.92 -22.60 2.05
C LEU A 187 -25.71 -23.53 1.89
N ASP A 188 -25.84 -24.55 1.04
CA ASP A 188 -24.70 -25.34 0.58
C ASP A 188 -23.88 -24.57 -0.49
N THR A 189 -22.83 -25.22 -0.98
CA THR A 189 -21.96 -24.71 -2.06
C THR A 189 -22.75 -24.37 -3.31
N GLU A 190 -23.84 -25.09 -3.61
CA GLU A 190 -24.73 -24.91 -4.77
C GLU A 190 -25.94 -24.03 -4.50
N THR A 191 -25.92 -23.27 -3.39
CA THR A 191 -26.98 -22.33 -2.99
C THR A 191 -28.34 -22.96 -2.72
N ASN A 192 -28.37 -24.26 -2.43
CA ASN A 192 -29.58 -24.92 -1.96
C ASN A 192 -29.75 -24.71 -0.45
N ILE A 193 -31.00 -24.58 0.01
CA ILE A 193 -31.30 -24.54 1.44
C ILE A 193 -31.03 -25.93 2.03
N THR A 194 -30.21 -25.96 3.06
CA THR A 194 -29.77 -27.16 3.76
C THR A 194 -29.65 -26.88 5.26
N LEU A 195 -29.17 -27.86 6.02
CA LEU A 195 -29.03 -27.80 7.47
C LEU A 195 -27.58 -27.62 7.90
N SER A 196 -27.38 -26.85 8.97
CA SER A 196 -26.10 -26.77 9.69
C SER A 196 -26.29 -27.20 11.14
N THR A 197 -25.55 -28.22 11.56
CA THR A 197 -25.62 -28.80 12.91
C THR A 197 -24.41 -28.39 13.75
N TYR A 198 -24.62 -28.17 15.04
CA TYR A 198 -23.58 -27.75 15.99
C TYR A 198 -23.47 -28.76 17.13
N LYS A 199 -22.23 -29.16 17.45
CA LYS A 199 -21.94 -30.11 18.53
C LYS A 199 -20.76 -29.63 19.37
N GLY A 200 -20.87 -29.81 20.69
CA GLY A 200 -19.78 -29.50 21.61
C GLY A 200 -18.71 -30.59 21.58
N LEU A 201 -17.45 -30.21 21.37
CA LEU A 201 -16.29 -31.13 21.45
C LEU A 201 -15.68 -31.17 22.86
N GLY A 202 -16.22 -30.40 23.79
CA GLY A 202 -15.74 -30.29 25.17
C GLY A 202 -14.55 -29.34 25.32
N GLN A 203 -13.99 -29.31 26.52
CA GLN A 203 -12.81 -28.50 26.84
C GLN A 203 -11.54 -29.33 26.68
N LYS A 204 -10.47 -28.71 26.16
CA LYS A 204 -9.14 -29.31 26.09
C LYS A 204 -8.05 -28.27 26.35
N GLN A 205 -6.86 -28.74 26.69
CA GLN A 205 -5.67 -27.88 26.77
C GLN A 205 -5.03 -27.78 25.38
N GLN A 206 -4.68 -26.56 24.97
CA GLN A 206 -4.04 -26.28 23.69
C GLN A 206 -2.94 -25.23 23.87
N MET A 207 -1.80 -25.44 23.22
CA MET A 207 -0.74 -24.44 23.19
C MET A 207 -1.14 -23.27 22.27
N VAL A 208 -1.04 -22.05 22.79
CA VAL A 208 -1.15 -20.78 22.06
C VAL A 208 0.15 -20.02 22.29
N GLY A 209 0.98 -19.92 21.25
CA GLY A 209 2.37 -19.47 21.41
C GLY A 209 3.16 -20.40 22.35
N GLN A 210 3.62 -19.85 23.47
CA GLN A 210 4.34 -20.60 24.52
C GLN A 210 3.48 -20.94 25.74
N GLU A 211 2.20 -20.55 25.74
CA GLU A 211 1.29 -20.73 26.87
C GLU A 211 0.31 -21.88 26.61
N CYS A 212 0.01 -22.64 27.66
CA CYS A 212 -0.99 -23.71 27.61
C CYS A 212 -2.33 -23.16 28.10
N MET A 213 -3.30 -23.08 27.18
CA MET A 213 -4.61 -22.46 27.43
C MET A 213 -5.72 -23.51 27.39
N GLU A 214 -6.73 -23.35 28.24
CA GLU A 214 -7.96 -24.12 28.14
C GLU A 214 -8.82 -23.55 26.99
N VAL A 215 -9.21 -24.40 26.05
CA VAL A 215 -10.06 -24.03 24.91
C VAL A 215 -11.34 -24.85 24.89
N PHE A 216 -12.45 -24.23 24.48
CA PHE A 216 -13.75 -24.90 24.26
C PHE A 216 -13.91 -25.22 22.76
N GLY A 217 -14.18 -26.48 22.44
CA GLY A 217 -14.30 -26.94 21.06
C GLY A 217 -15.75 -27.01 20.57
N ILE A 218 -15.95 -26.60 19.32
CA ILE A 218 -17.23 -26.63 18.60
C ILE A 218 -17.02 -27.33 17.27
N GLU A 219 -17.85 -28.32 16.97
CA GLU A 219 -17.99 -28.90 15.63
C GLU A 219 -19.21 -28.28 14.95
N ARG A 220 -19.02 -27.69 13.77
CA ARG A 220 -20.11 -27.32 12.86
C ARG A 220 -20.06 -28.23 11.65
N THR A 221 -21.19 -28.86 11.32
CA THR A 221 -21.35 -29.63 10.08
C THR A 221 -22.38 -28.94 9.21
N VAL A 222 -22.08 -28.77 7.93
CA VAL A 222 -23.00 -28.26 6.90
C VAL A 222 -23.30 -29.41 5.95
N ASP A 223 -24.58 -29.80 5.90
CA ASP A 223 -25.05 -30.84 4.99
C ASP A 223 -25.10 -30.27 3.56
N SER A 224 -24.90 -31.12 2.56
CA SER A 224 -25.05 -30.74 1.15
C SER A 224 -26.05 -31.68 0.48
N ILE A 225 -26.81 -31.15 -0.48
CA ILE A 225 -27.76 -31.95 -1.25
C ILE A 225 -27.01 -32.80 -2.30
N GLU A 226 -25.96 -32.23 -2.90
CA GLU A 226 -25.22 -32.86 -4.01
C GLU A 226 -23.82 -33.36 -3.60
N ASP A 227 -23.23 -32.80 -2.54
CA ASP A 227 -21.88 -33.11 -2.06
C ASP A 227 -21.87 -33.86 -0.71
N VAL A 228 -20.67 -34.26 -0.27
CA VAL A 228 -20.47 -34.80 1.09
C VAL A 228 -20.57 -33.67 2.12
N PRO A 229 -21.20 -33.89 3.29
CA PRO A 229 -21.25 -32.90 4.37
C PRO A 229 -19.84 -32.42 4.77
N ALA A 230 -19.70 -31.11 4.94
CA ALA A 230 -18.45 -30.50 5.36
C ALA A 230 -18.49 -30.18 6.86
N ALA A 231 -17.47 -30.60 7.61
CA ALA A 231 -17.36 -30.36 9.04
C ALA A 231 -16.14 -29.52 9.39
N TRP A 232 -16.29 -28.62 10.36
CA TRP A 232 -15.21 -27.79 10.90
C TRP A 232 -15.12 -27.96 12.41
N HIS A 233 -13.90 -28.11 12.91
CA HIS A 233 -13.58 -28.06 14.34
C HIS A 233 -12.95 -26.71 14.64
N CYS A 234 -13.63 -25.92 15.46
CA CYS A 234 -13.16 -24.64 15.97
C CYS A 234 -12.93 -24.73 17.47
N TYR A 235 -11.85 -24.14 17.97
CA TYR A 235 -11.53 -24.08 19.39
C TYR A 235 -11.35 -22.63 19.81
N PHE A 236 -12.02 -22.25 20.90
CA PHE A 236 -12.09 -20.87 21.36
C PHE A 236 -11.52 -20.71 22.78
N LEU A 237 -10.89 -19.57 23.04
CA LEU A 237 -10.53 -19.13 24.38
C LEU A 237 -11.77 -18.73 25.18
N SER A 238 -11.61 -18.57 26.50
CA SER A 238 -12.73 -18.26 27.42
C SER A 238 -13.41 -16.92 27.17
N ASP A 239 -12.73 -15.98 26.51
CA ASP A 239 -13.25 -14.67 26.12
C ASP A 239 -13.88 -14.67 24.72
N GLY A 240 -13.87 -15.82 24.02
CA GLY A 240 -14.46 -15.98 22.69
C GLY A 240 -13.47 -15.83 21.53
N HIS A 241 -12.18 -15.55 21.78
CA HIS A 241 -11.18 -15.52 20.71
C HIS A 241 -10.97 -16.89 20.05
N LEU A 242 -10.82 -16.94 18.73
CA LEU A 242 -10.60 -18.19 18.00
C LEU A 242 -9.13 -18.65 18.15
N ALA A 243 -8.91 -19.71 18.92
CA ALA A 243 -7.59 -20.28 19.16
C ALA A 243 -7.11 -21.16 18.00
N SER A 244 -8.00 -21.97 17.41
CA SER A 244 -7.69 -22.76 16.22
C SER A 244 -8.94 -23.16 15.44
N ARG A 245 -8.76 -23.40 14.14
CA ARG A 245 -9.81 -23.89 13.22
C ARG A 245 -9.21 -24.86 12.22
N VAL A 246 -9.90 -25.97 11.99
CA VAL A 246 -9.54 -26.98 10.99
C VAL A 246 -10.81 -27.54 10.34
N GLN A 247 -10.79 -27.74 9.03
CA GLN A 247 -11.81 -28.50 8.32
C GLN A 247 -11.49 -29.99 8.45
N VAL A 248 -12.45 -30.81 8.85
CA VAL A 248 -12.26 -32.25 9.03
C VAL A 248 -11.82 -32.87 7.70
N GLY A 249 -10.68 -33.57 7.71
CA GLY A 249 -10.07 -34.14 6.51
C GLY A 249 -9.07 -33.22 5.78
N SER A 250 -8.94 -31.95 6.18
CA SER A 250 -7.94 -31.03 5.64
C SER A 250 -6.59 -31.18 6.34
N PRO A 251 -5.45 -31.17 5.61
CA PRO A 251 -4.11 -31.15 6.20
C PRO A 251 -3.71 -29.75 6.72
N VAL A 252 -4.62 -28.78 6.66
CA VAL A 252 -4.34 -27.37 7.00
C VAL A 252 -5.07 -26.99 8.27
N THR A 253 -4.33 -26.42 9.22
CA THR A 253 -4.87 -25.90 10.48
C THR A 253 -4.55 -24.42 10.62
N MET A 254 -5.55 -23.62 10.99
CA MET A 254 -5.36 -22.23 11.39
C MET A 254 -5.17 -22.18 12.90
N ARG A 255 -4.14 -21.50 13.39
CA ARG A 255 -3.85 -21.41 14.84
C ARG A 255 -3.42 -20.01 15.26
N LEU A 256 -3.87 -19.63 16.44
CA LEU A 256 -3.47 -18.39 17.10
C LEU A 256 -2.03 -18.50 17.61
N THR A 257 -1.20 -17.51 17.30
CA THR A 257 0.26 -17.54 17.58
C THR A 257 0.63 -16.90 18.92
N GLN A 258 -0.23 -16.06 19.48
CA GLN A 258 -0.01 -15.35 20.75
C GLN A 258 -1.33 -15.19 21.50
N VAL A 259 -1.27 -15.20 22.84
CA VAL A 259 -2.44 -14.98 23.69
C VAL A 259 -2.89 -13.51 23.57
N PRO A 260 -4.16 -13.23 23.28
CA PRO A 260 -4.68 -11.86 23.26
C PRO A 260 -4.58 -11.22 24.65
N LEU A 261 -4.22 -9.93 24.71
CA LEU A 261 -4.16 -9.19 25.97
C LEU A 261 -5.56 -9.12 26.59
N GLN A 262 -5.74 -9.72 27.78
CA GLN A 262 -7.03 -9.74 28.46
C GLN A 262 -7.54 -8.30 28.72
N MET A 263 -8.73 -7.96 28.23
CA MET A 263 -9.51 -6.86 28.79
C MET A 263 -10.06 -7.30 30.15
N GLY A 264 -9.23 -7.19 31.18
CA GLY A 264 -9.56 -7.63 32.54
C GLY A 264 -10.72 -6.81 33.14
N GLY A 265 -11.80 -7.51 33.47
CA GLY A 265 -12.73 -7.10 34.51
C GLY A 265 -12.09 -7.36 35.88
N ASP A 266 -11.75 -6.28 36.59
CA ASP A 266 -11.41 -6.34 38.01
C ASP A 266 -12.65 -5.95 38.83
N ASP A 267 -13.23 -6.94 39.50
CA ASP A 267 -14.09 -6.73 40.66
C ASP A 267 -13.34 -7.20 41.91
N LYS A 268 -12.77 -6.25 42.67
CA LYS A 268 -12.60 -6.29 44.14
C LYS A 268 -12.07 -4.96 44.67
N ASP A 269 -12.98 -4.07 45.01
CA ASP A 269 -13.19 -3.65 46.40
C ASP A 269 -14.40 -2.71 46.47
N LYS A 270 -15.43 -3.13 47.22
CA LYS A 270 -16.65 -2.35 47.45
C LYS A 270 -16.31 -1.03 48.16
N LYS A 271 -16.12 0.04 47.38
CA LYS A 271 -16.26 1.42 47.90
C LYS A 271 -17.75 1.74 48.01
N ALA A 272 -18.14 2.24 49.18
CA ALA A 272 -19.51 2.69 49.43
C ALA A 272 -19.98 3.62 48.31
N VAL A 273 -21.15 3.31 47.73
CA VAL A 273 -21.78 4.15 46.72
C VAL A 273 -22.32 5.38 47.43
N PHE A 274 -21.58 6.48 47.37
CA PHE A 274 -22.15 7.80 47.59
C PHE A 274 -22.89 8.20 46.32
N GLU A 275 -24.10 8.75 46.45
CA GLU A 275 -24.77 9.41 45.33
C GLU A 275 -23.80 10.40 44.68
N LYS A 276 -23.44 10.15 43.42
CA LYS A 276 -22.66 11.10 42.63
C LYS A 276 -23.55 12.32 42.42
N LYS A 277 -23.40 13.31 43.30
CA LYS A 277 -23.82 14.67 42.98
C LYS A 277 -23.03 15.10 41.73
N PRO A 278 -23.69 15.68 40.73
CA PRO A 278 -23.01 16.17 39.54
C PRO A 278 -21.89 17.12 39.98
N LEU A 279 -20.68 16.85 39.50
CA LEU A 279 -19.50 17.61 39.86
C LEU A 279 -19.52 18.93 39.08
N VAL A 280 -20.14 19.95 39.67
CA VAL A 280 -20.06 21.33 39.19
C VAL A 280 -18.74 21.88 39.71
N TRP A 281 -17.66 21.60 38.98
CA TRP A 281 -16.28 21.88 39.40
C TRP A 281 -16.04 23.37 39.67
N GLU A 282 -16.87 24.27 39.13
CA GLU A 282 -16.82 25.71 39.43
C GLU A 282 -17.18 26.05 40.88
N GLU A 283 -17.96 25.20 41.55
CA GLU A 283 -18.40 25.38 42.95
C GLU A 283 -17.47 24.68 43.96
N ASP A 284 -16.67 23.72 43.49
CA ASP A 284 -15.66 23.05 44.31
C ASP A 284 -14.39 23.90 44.34
N MET A 285 -14.19 24.59 45.46
CA MET A 285 -13.09 25.54 45.66
C MET A 285 -11.71 24.95 45.38
N GLN A 286 -11.51 23.65 45.61
CA GLN A 286 -10.21 22.99 45.43
C GLN A 286 -9.99 22.59 43.98
N LEU A 287 -11.02 22.11 43.27
CA LEU A 287 -10.97 21.81 41.85
C LEU A 287 -10.90 23.07 41.00
N CYS A 288 -11.65 24.11 41.37
CA CYS A 288 -11.59 25.42 40.72
C CYS A 288 -10.21 26.05 40.89
N SER A 289 -9.59 25.96 42.08
CA SER A 289 -8.20 26.40 42.28
C SER A 289 -7.21 25.62 41.41
N LYS A 290 -7.28 24.28 41.38
CA LYS A 290 -6.40 23.46 40.53
C LYS A 290 -6.59 23.74 39.05
N PHE A 291 -7.83 23.97 38.63
CA PHE A 291 -8.15 24.35 37.26
C PHE A 291 -7.56 25.73 36.93
N LEU A 292 -7.70 26.72 37.82
CA LEU A 292 -7.14 28.05 37.64
C LEU A 292 -5.61 28.02 37.57
N ASP A 293 -4.95 27.24 38.44
CA ASP A 293 -3.49 27.07 38.43
C ASP A 293 -3.03 26.41 37.13
N THR A 294 -3.73 25.37 36.67
CA THR A 294 -3.41 24.67 35.42
C THR A 294 -3.69 25.54 34.20
N LYS A 295 -4.77 26.33 34.23
CA LYS A 295 -5.15 27.28 33.18
C LYS A 295 -4.12 28.41 33.05
N GLU A 296 -3.63 28.95 34.16
CA GLU A 296 -2.61 29.99 34.14
C GLU A 296 -1.23 29.41 33.75
N ALA A 297 -0.89 28.19 34.16
CA ALA A 297 0.31 27.49 33.69
C ALA A 297 0.27 27.26 32.16
N LEU A 298 -0.85 26.77 31.63
CA LEU A 298 -1.04 26.55 30.19
C LEU A 298 -1.07 27.85 29.40
N LYS A 299 -1.68 28.92 29.92
CA LYS A 299 -1.61 30.25 29.30
C LYS A 299 -0.19 30.79 29.27
N ALA A 300 0.58 30.62 30.34
CA ALA A 300 1.97 31.06 30.38
C ALA A 300 2.82 30.29 29.37
N ASP A 301 2.61 28.97 29.25
CA ASP A 301 3.29 28.11 28.31
C ASP A 301 2.93 28.44 26.85
N HIS A 302 1.64 28.66 26.57
CA HIS A 302 1.15 29.06 25.26
C HIS A 302 1.62 30.47 24.88
N ALA A 303 1.63 31.41 25.82
CA ALA A 303 2.14 32.76 25.61
C ALA A 303 3.67 32.77 25.41
N SER A 304 4.40 31.82 26.00
CA SER A 304 5.83 31.61 25.77
C SER A 304 6.08 31.02 24.38
N TYR A 305 5.30 30.00 24.00
CA TYR A 305 5.34 29.36 22.69
C TYR A 305 5.09 30.36 21.55
N VAL A 306 4.03 31.17 21.65
CA VAL A 306 3.70 32.21 20.66
C VAL A 306 4.76 33.33 20.62
N ARG A 307 5.45 33.63 21.73
CA ARG A 307 6.55 34.60 21.75
C ARG A 307 7.81 34.09 21.06
N GLN A 308 8.05 32.78 21.14
CA GLN A 308 9.20 32.11 20.53
C GLN A 308 8.96 31.78 19.04
N HIS A 309 7.71 31.85 18.56
CA HIS A 309 7.31 31.52 17.19
C HIS A 309 6.48 32.69 16.60
N PRO A 310 7.13 33.84 16.28
CA PRO A 310 6.44 35.04 15.79
C PRO A 310 5.77 34.88 14.42
N ASP A 311 6.22 33.90 13.65
CA ASP A 311 5.63 33.39 12.40
C ASP A 311 4.23 32.79 12.60
N LEU A 312 3.97 32.11 13.73
CA LEU A 312 2.65 31.59 14.06
C LEU A 312 1.62 32.72 14.25
N LYS A 313 2.06 33.85 14.80
CA LYS A 313 1.23 35.04 14.98
C LYS A 313 0.91 35.70 13.64
N ALA A 314 1.85 35.71 12.70
CA ALA A 314 1.62 36.17 11.34
C ALA A 314 0.64 35.26 10.59
N LEU A 315 0.76 33.94 10.76
CA LEU A 315 -0.10 32.95 10.12
C LEU A 315 -1.54 32.96 10.66
N LEU A 316 -1.72 33.15 11.97
CA LEU A 316 -3.03 33.34 12.58
C LEU A 316 -3.66 34.69 12.18
N ALA A 317 -2.85 35.74 12.03
CA ALA A 317 -3.33 37.03 11.53
C ALA A 317 -3.79 36.91 10.07
N ASP A 318 -3.02 36.27 9.21
CA ASP A 318 -3.37 35.99 7.80
C ASP A 318 -4.65 35.13 7.71
N PHE A 319 -4.79 34.13 8.58
CA PHE A 319 -5.98 33.26 8.63
C PHE A 319 -7.24 34.00 9.10
N LEU A 320 -7.13 34.83 10.14
CA LEU A 320 -8.26 35.65 10.61
C LEU A 320 -8.62 36.74 9.59
N GLN A 321 -7.63 37.32 8.91
CA GLN A 321 -7.83 38.29 7.83
C GLN A 321 -8.50 37.63 6.63
N PHE A 322 -8.14 36.39 6.31
CA PHE A 322 -8.79 35.56 5.29
C PHE A 322 -10.25 35.24 5.64
N LEU A 323 -10.56 34.93 6.90
CA LEU A 323 -11.93 34.70 7.38
C LEU A 323 -12.80 35.96 7.33
N LEU A 324 -12.25 37.11 7.73
CA LEU A 324 -12.95 38.40 7.70
C LEU A 324 -13.16 38.94 6.27
N LEU A 325 -12.26 38.63 5.34
CA LEU A 325 -12.35 39.00 3.91
C LEU A 325 -13.37 38.15 3.13
N ARG A 326 -13.73 36.96 3.62
CA ARG A 326 -14.57 35.99 2.89
C ARG A 326 -16.08 36.12 3.09
N LYS A 327 -16.57 37.15 3.81
CA LYS A 327 -18.00 37.44 4.07
C LYS A 327 -19.00 36.51 3.35
N PRO A 328 -19.45 35.41 3.99
CA PRO A 328 -20.60 34.66 3.50
C PRO A 328 -21.88 35.40 3.88
N ASP A 329 -22.88 35.40 2.99
CA ASP A 329 -24.10 36.20 3.05
C ASP A 329 -25.11 35.81 4.16
N ASP A 330 -24.78 34.94 5.10
CA ASP A 330 -25.72 34.41 6.10
C ASP A 330 -25.26 34.62 7.54
N ILE A 331 -25.29 35.88 8.00
CA ILE A 331 -25.31 36.20 9.44
C ILE A 331 -26.36 37.29 9.67
N ARG A 332 -27.63 36.92 9.60
CA ARG A 332 -28.76 37.75 10.08
C ARG A 332 -29.56 37.15 11.23
N GLU A 333 -29.22 35.97 11.76
CA GLU A 333 -30.08 35.32 12.77
C GLU A 333 -29.50 35.06 14.15
N LYS A 334 -28.27 35.47 14.47
CA LYS A 334 -27.81 35.43 15.88
C LYS A 334 -27.02 36.68 16.22
N ARG A 335 -27.77 37.69 16.64
CA ARG A 335 -27.27 38.95 17.18
C ARG A 335 -27.79 39.06 18.61
N GLU A 336 -27.06 38.50 19.54
CA GLU A 336 -27.07 38.91 20.94
C GLU A 336 -25.80 38.35 21.59
N ASP A 337 -25.08 39.25 22.24
CA ASP A 337 -23.82 39.11 22.97
C ASP A 337 -22.52 39.26 22.20
N TYR A 338 -21.60 39.99 22.86
CA TYR A 338 -20.30 40.51 22.46
C TYR A 338 -20.29 41.93 21.86
N ASP A 339 -20.88 42.85 22.63
CA ASP A 339 -20.31 44.17 22.84
C ASP A 339 -19.10 44.09 23.81
N GLU A 340 -18.28 45.15 23.80
CA GLU A 340 -17.07 45.38 24.60
C GLU A 340 -15.77 44.70 24.12
N LEU A 341 -15.08 45.34 23.18
CA LEU A 341 -13.84 46.10 23.48
C LEU A 341 -13.24 46.65 22.18
N VAL A 342 -13.64 47.87 21.87
CA VAL A 342 -12.93 48.75 20.93
C VAL A 342 -11.99 49.64 21.74
N THR A 343 -10.70 49.65 21.40
CA THR A 343 -9.89 50.87 21.47
C THR A 343 -8.81 50.91 20.40
N GLN A 344 -9.02 51.85 19.46
CA GLN A 344 -8.07 52.70 18.74
C GLN A 344 -6.61 52.24 18.57
N GLU A 345 -6.20 51.95 17.34
CA GLU A 345 -5.45 52.87 16.45
C GLU A 345 -5.09 52.15 15.14
N TYR A 346 -4.88 52.94 14.07
CA TYR A 346 -4.44 52.56 12.71
C TYR A 346 -5.52 52.13 11.70
N LEU A 347 -6.30 53.12 11.27
CA LEU A 347 -6.83 53.22 9.91
C LEU A 347 -6.35 54.52 9.26
N THR A 348 -5.48 54.39 8.25
CA THR A 348 -5.37 55.18 7.00
C THR A 348 -4.06 54.72 6.37
N THR A 349 -4.04 53.97 5.27
CA THR A 349 -4.40 54.41 3.93
C THR A 349 -4.35 53.18 3.03
N ILE A 350 -5.39 52.88 2.25
CA ILE A 350 -5.34 52.32 0.88
C ILE A 350 -6.78 52.36 0.35
N PHE A 351 -7.03 53.33 -0.52
CA PHE A 351 -7.91 53.17 -1.68
C PHE A 351 -7.44 54.18 -2.70
N THR A 352 -6.88 53.71 -3.81
CA THR A 352 -7.23 54.07 -5.20
C THR A 352 -6.11 53.65 -6.16
N GLN A 353 -6.53 53.25 -7.38
CA GLN A 353 -5.76 53.13 -8.64
C GLN A 353 -4.89 51.86 -8.81
N ASP A 354 -4.83 51.18 -9.95
CA ASP A 354 -5.50 51.33 -11.25
C ASP A 354 -5.32 50.01 -12.03
N LEU A 355 -6.33 49.65 -12.84
CA LEU A 355 -6.14 48.81 -14.02
C LEU A 355 -5.34 49.60 -15.05
N GLN A 356 -4.17 49.11 -15.46
CA GLN A 356 -3.60 49.46 -16.76
C GLN A 356 -2.81 48.30 -17.36
N CYS A 357 -3.18 48.02 -18.61
CA CYS A 357 -2.48 47.15 -19.55
C CYS A 357 -0.99 47.48 -19.61
N ILE A 358 -0.15 46.45 -19.60
CA ILE A 358 1.21 46.52 -20.12
C ILE A 358 1.36 45.43 -21.17
N THR A 359 1.21 45.83 -22.43
CA THR A 359 1.87 45.17 -23.55
C THR A 359 3.36 45.51 -23.45
N CYS A 360 4.14 44.62 -22.86
CA CYS A 360 5.60 44.63 -23.00
C CYS A 360 6.04 43.29 -23.58
N SER A 361 6.40 43.33 -24.86
CA SER A 361 7.16 42.32 -25.57
C SER A 361 8.59 42.25 -25.01
N GLY A 362 8.74 41.58 -23.87
CA GLY A 362 9.99 41.00 -23.38
C GLY A 362 9.82 39.47 -23.30
N PRO A 363 10.91 38.68 -23.21
CA PRO A 363 10.81 37.22 -23.19
C PRO A 363 9.94 36.78 -22.00
N VAL A 364 8.83 36.09 -22.30
CA VAL A 364 7.93 35.51 -21.30
C VAL A 364 8.76 34.55 -20.45
N ILE A 365 8.94 34.87 -19.17
CA ILE A 365 9.64 33.99 -18.22
C ILE A 365 8.70 32.83 -17.91
N THR A 366 8.91 31.67 -18.54
CA THR A 366 8.13 30.46 -18.27
C THR A 366 8.32 30.02 -16.82
N MET A 367 7.24 30.04 -16.04
CA MET A 367 7.15 29.59 -14.65
C MET A 367 6.98 28.06 -14.63
N LEU A 368 7.95 27.34 -14.09
CA LEU A 368 7.98 25.87 -14.12
C LEU A 368 7.91 25.26 -12.73
N LYS A 369 7.21 24.14 -12.61
CA LYS A 369 7.22 23.28 -11.42
C LYS A 369 7.59 21.84 -11.79
N THR A 370 7.86 21.02 -10.77
CA THR A 370 8.00 19.58 -10.95
C THR A 370 7.20 18.83 -9.91
N VAL A 371 6.59 17.72 -10.32
CA VAL A 371 5.99 16.73 -9.44
C VAL A 371 6.78 15.43 -9.56
N ILE A 372 7.19 14.87 -8.43
CA ILE A 372 7.86 13.57 -8.35
C ILE A 372 6.90 12.58 -7.69
N LEU A 373 6.49 11.56 -8.44
CA LEU A 373 5.63 10.49 -7.94
C LEU A 373 6.47 9.47 -7.19
N ILE A 374 6.37 9.46 -5.86
CA ILE A 374 7.15 8.57 -5.00
C ILE A 374 6.42 7.27 -4.64
N GLY A 375 5.11 7.20 -4.91
CA GLY A 375 4.27 6.05 -4.62
C GLY A 375 4.13 5.80 -3.10
N GLY A 376 3.91 4.57 -2.67
CA GLY A 376 3.80 4.19 -1.25
C GLY A 376 4.58 2.91 -0.90
N PRO A 377 4.59 2.48 0.37
CA PRO A 377 5.36 1.34 0.88
C PRO A 377 5.17 0.05 0.09
N GLN A 378 3.96 -0.17 -0.47
CA GLN A 378 3.64 -1.35 -1.27
C GLN A 378 4.39 -1.40 -2.62
N LYS A 379 4.93 -0.28 -3.11
CA LYS A 379 5.75 -0.21 -4.35
C LYS A 379 7.21 -0.62 -4.13
N GLY A 380 7.63 -0.84 -2.88
CA GLY A 380 8.99 -1.22 -2.49
C GLY A 380 9.22 -2.70 -2.20
N THR A 381 8.23 -3.58 -2.41
CA THR A 381 8.29 -5.00 -1.96
C THR A 381 9.42 -5.80 -2.61
N ARG A 382 9.70 -5.61 -3.90
CA ARG A 382 10.84 -6.23 -4.62
C ARG A 382 12.21 -5.67 -4.24
N PHE A 383 12.22 -4.65 -3.40
CA PHE A 383 13.42 -4.03 -2.84
C PHE A 383 13.71 -4.53 -1.42
N ARG A 384 12.83 -5.36 -0.85
CA ARG A 384 13.06 -5.99 0.46
C ARG A 384 14.24 -6.97 0.38
N PRO A 385 15.06 -7.08 1.44
CA PRO A 385 14.88 -6.48 2.76
C PRO A 385 15.25 -4.99 2.89
N LEU A 386 15.86 -4.37 1.88
CA LEU A 386 16.43 -3.03 2.00
C LEU A 386 15.37 -1.95 2.26
N SER A 387 14.17 -2.11 1.71
CA SER A 387 13.06 -1.18 1.90
C SER A 387 12.32 -1.33 3.24
N PHE A 388 12.77 -2.23 4.14
CA PHE A 388 12.31 -2.24 5.52
C PHE A 388 12.96 -1.12 6.35
N GLU A 389 14.22 -0.81 6.06
CA GLU A 389 14.99 0.18 6.81
C GLU A 389 14.63 1.59 6.36
N VAL A 390 14.79 1.87 5.06
CA VAL A 390 14.53 3.19 4.48
C VAL A 390 13.48 3.11 3.37
N PRO A 391 12.62 4.14 3.21
CA PRO A 391 11.76 4.26 2.05
C PRO A 391 12.58 4.14 0.77
N LYS A 392 12.08 3.37 -0.20
CA LYS A 392 12.78 3.15 -1.49
C LYS A 392 13.25 4.45 -2.17
N PRO A 393 12.47 5.55 -2.22
CA PRO A 393 12.93 6.82 -2.81
C PRO A 393 14.16 7.44 -2.12
N LEU A 394 14.43 7.04 -0.87
CA LEU A 394 15.59 7.47 -0.09
C LEU A 394 16.76 6.48 -0.15
N PHE A 395 16.60 5.34 -0.83
CA PHE A 395 17.68 4.37 -0.95
C PHE A 395 18.91 4.99 -1.64
N PRO A 396 20.12 4.86 -1.06
CA PRO A 396 21.33 5.43 -1.67
C PRO A 396 21.74 4.72 -2.97
N VAL A 397 21.91 5.48 -4.06
CA VAL A 397 22.42 5.02 -5.34
C VAL A 397 23.52 5.99 -5.78
N ALA A 398 24.72 5.47 -6.06
CA ALA A 398 25.92 6.29 -6.31
C ALA A 398 26.19 7.32 -5.19
N GLY A 399 26.03 6.90 -3.93
CA GLY A 399 26.40 7.70 -2.76
C GLY A 399 25.34 8.67 -2.24
N VAL A 400 24.26 8.90 -2.98
CA VAL A 400 23.18 9.83 -2.61
C VAL A 400 21.80 9.18 -2.75
N PRO A 401 20.76 9.64 -2.03
CA PRO A 401 19.40 9.12 -2.17
C PRO A 401 18.86 9.16 -3.62
N MET A 402 18.05 8.19 -4.03
CA MET A 402 17.44 8.17 -5.38
C MET A 402 16.74 9.48 -5.76
N LEU A 403 16.02 10.10 -4.82
CA LEU A 403 15.37 11.40 -5.04
C LEU A 403 16.34 12.56 -5.30
N GLN A 404 17.57 12.49 -4.79
CA GLN A 404 18.55 13.55 -5.00
C GLN A 404 18.91 13.71 -6.48
N HIS A 405 19.04 12.62 -7.23
CA HIS A 405 19.28 12.66 -8.67
C HIS A 405 18.17 13.38 -9.44
N HIS A 406 16.92 13.21 -9.00
CA HIS A 406 15.76 13.88 -9.60
C HIS A 406 15.78 15.38 -9.29
N ILE A 407 16.02 15.74 -8.02
CA ILE A 407 16.06 17.14 -7.57
C ILE A 407 17.23 17.89 -8.22
N GLU A 408 18.40 17.26 -8.34
CA GLU A 408 19.57 17.81 -9.06
C GLU A 408 19.27 18.08 -10.53
N ALA A 409 18.48 17.21 -11.18
CA ALA A 409 18.03 17.45 -12.55
C ALA A 409 17.05 18.63 -12.62
N CYS A 410 16.09 18.72 -11.71
CA CYS A 410 15.16 19.85 -11.61
C CYS A 410 15.90 21.19 -11.39
N ALA A 411 16.97 21.19 -10.59
CA ALA A 411 17.76 22.38 -10.30
C ALA A 411 18.49 22.95 -11.53
N LYS A 412 18.69 22.14 -12.58
CA LYS A 412 19.26 22.58 -13.86
C LYS A 412 18.22 23.20 -14.79
N VAL A 413 16.93 23.07 -14.48
CA VAL A 413 15.86 23.67 -15.28
C VAL A 413 15.75 25.15 -14.93
N PRO A 414 15.80 26.06 -15.92
CA PRO A 414 15.67 27.48 -15.66
C PRO A 414 14.30 27.82 -15.06
N ASN A 415 14.28 28.72 -14.08
CA ASN A 415 13.06 29.19 -13.43
C ASN A 415 12.21 28.10 -12.74
N MET A 416 12.83 27.00 -12.28
CA MET A 416 12.16 26.01 -11.42
C MET A 416 11.69 26.66 -10.12
N LYS A 417 10.37 26.69 -9.88
CA LYS A 417 9.76 27.39 -8.75
C LYS A 417 9.50 26.52 -7.54
N GLU A 418 9.14 25.26 -7.76
CA GLU A 418 8.74 24.36 -6.69
C GLU A 418 8.85 22.90 -7.17
N ILE A 419 9.26 22.01 -6.25
CA ILE A 419 9.24 20.56 -6.43
C ILE A 419 8.24 19.97 -5.44
N LEU A 420 7.24 19.25 -5.95
CA LEU A 420 6.20 18.60 -5.18
C LEU A 420 6.42 17.08 -5.22
N LEU A 421 6.59 16.44 -4.07
CA LEU A 421 6.61 14.99 -3.99
C LEU A 421 5.19 14.51 -3.69
N ILE A 422 4.66 13.59 -4.49
CA ILE A 422 3.33 13.00 -4.26
C ILE A 422 3.47 11.50 -4.02
N GLY A 423 2.88 11.03 -2.92
CA GLY A 423 2.86 9.60 -2.62
C GLY A 423 2.19 9.27 -1.30
N PHE A 424 2.18 8.00 -0.96
CA PHE A 424 1.51 7.42 0.21
C PHE A 424 2.51 6.86 1.23
N TYR A 425 3.50 7.66 1.64
CA TYR A 425 4.36 7.35 2.78
C TYR A 425 3.87 8.12 4.02
N GLN A 426 3.96 7.51 5.19
CA GLN A 426 3.78 8.28 6.41
C GLN A 426 4.98 9.22 6.56
N PRO A 427 4.79 10.53 6.80
CA PRO A 427 5.89 11.43 7.08
C PRO A 427 6.71 10.90 8.25
N ASN A 428 8.00 10.65 8.01
CA ASN A 428 8.95 10.24 9.03
C ASN A 428 10.11 11.24 9.11
N GLU A 429 10.93 11.09 10.14
CA GLU A 429 12.07 11.98 10.38
C GLU A 429 13.06 11.98 9.19
N GLU A 430 13.30 10.81 8.60
CA GLU A 430 14.24 10.66 7.48
C GLU A 430 13.84 11.44 6.24
N LEU A 431 12.58 11.29 5.78
CA LEU A 431 12.07 12.00 4.62
C LEU A 431 12.05 13.51 4.90
N THR A 432 11.58 13.92 6.08
CA THR A 432 11.52 15.34 6.47
C THR A 432 12.90 15.98 6.49
N ARG A 433 13.89 15.29 7.07
CA ARG A 433 15.29 15.73 7.10
C ARG A 433 15.88 15.82 5.71
N PHE A 434 15.67 14.80 4.86
CA PHE A 434 16.15 14.81 3.48
C PHE A 434 15.60 16.00 2.70
N LEU A 435 14.28 16.24 2.77
CA LEU A 435 13.65 17.36 2.05
C LEU A 435 14.17 18.72 2.53
N SER A 436 14.37 18.87 3.84
CA SER A 436 14.94 20.08 4.44
C SER A 436 16.36 20.35 3.95
N CYS A 437 17.23 19.32 3.95
CA CYS A 437 18.60 19.43 3.43
C CYS A 437 18.60 19.75 1.93
N ALA A 438 17.80 19.04 1.12
CA ALA A 438 17.73 19.26 -0.31
C ALA A 438 17.22 20.68 -0.65
N GLN A 439 16.21 21.18 0.07
CA GLN A 439 15.74 22.55 -0.11
C GLN A 439 16.84 23.58 0.18
N GLN A 440 17.64 23.36 1.22
CA GLN A 440 18.77 24.25 1.55
C GLN A 440 19.89 24.20 0.51
N GLU A 441 20.22 22.99 0.03
CA GLU A 441 21.28 22.76 -0.95
C GLU A 441 20.91 23.35 -2.33
N PHE A 442 19.73 23.03 -2.84
CA PHE A 442 19.30 23.41 -4.19
C PHE A 442 18.58 24.76 -4.25
N LYS A 443 18.20 25.32 -3.10
CA LYS A 443 17.50 26.61 -2.98
C LYS A 443 16.18 26.68 -3.79
N ILE A 444 15.52 25.52 -3.90
CA ILE A 444 14.21 25.37 -4.54
C ILE A 444 13.23 24.88 -3.46
N PRO A 445 12.05 25.50 -3.29
CA PRO A 445 11.01 24.99 -2.40
C PRO A 445 10.67 23.53 -2.71
N ILE A 446 10.71 22.66 -1.70
CA ILE A 446 10.39 21.24 -1.83
C ILE A 446 9.34 20.86 -0.80
N ARG A 447 8.21 20.29 -1.25
CA ARG A 447 7.11 19.90 -0.37
C ARG A 447 6.65 18.48 -0.64
N TYR A 448 6.27 17.79 0.42
CA TYR A 448 5.63 16.50 0.34
C TYR A 448 4.12 16.64 0.47
N LEU A 449 3.38 16.08 -0.49
CA LEU A 449 1.93 16.01 -0.54
C LEU A 449 1.51 14.54 -0.38
N GLN A 450 1.02 14.21 0.81
CA GLN A 450 0.67 12.85 1.19
C GLN A 450 -0.70 12.46 0.65
N GLU A 451 -0.75 11.45 -0.22
CA GLU A 451 -2.01 10.83 -0.61
C GLU A 451 -2.65 10.11 0.59
N TYR A 452 -3.98 10.11 0.69
CA TYR A 452 -4.69 9.36 1.74
C TYR A 452 -4.84 7.87 1.40
N ALA A 453 -4.62 7.49 0.13
CA ALA A 453 -4.64 6.13 -0.37
C ALA A 453 -3.80 6.04 -1.67
N ALA A 454 -3.59 4.84 -2.22
CA ALA A 454 -2.94 4.70 -3.52
C ALA A 454 -3.90 5.10 -4.66
N LEU A 455 -3.75 6.32 -5.23
CA LEU A 455 -4.66 6.88 -6.25
C LEU A 455 -4.19 6.64 -7.70
N GLY A 456 -3.26 5.71 -7.91
CA GLY A 456 -2.66 5.46 -9.23
C GLY A 456 -1.60 6.50 -9.62
N THR A 457 -1.24 6.57 -10.90
CA THR A 457 -0.19 7.49 -11.41
C THR A 457 -0.73 8.86 -11.78
N GLY A 458 -2.05 9.01 -11.94
CA GLY A 458 -2.72 10.27 -12.26
C GLY A 458 -3.63 10.80 -11.15
N GLY A 459 -4.10 9.95 -10.22
CA GLY A 459 -5.08 10.37 -9.21
C GLY A 459 -4.50 11.35 -8.20
N GLY A 460 -3.29 11.12 -7.68
CA GLY A 460 -2.61 12.06 -6.78
C GLY A 460 -2.33 13.41 -7.45
N ILE A 461 -1.97 13.41 -8.74
CA ILE A 461 -1.79 14.62 -9.54
C ILE A 461 -3.10 15.41 -9.59
N TYR A 462 -4.22 14.74 -9.88
CA TYR A 462 -5.53 15.38 -9.94
C TYR A 462 -6.03 15.87 -8.58
N HIS A 463 -5.80 15.09 -7.52
CA HIS A 463 -6.18 15.43 -6.16
C HIS A 463 -5.50 16.71 -5.69
N PHE A 464 -4.19 16.86 -5.98
CA PHE A 464 -3.39 18.03 -5.60
C PHE A 464 -3.25 19.09 -6.70
N ARG A 465 -4.15 19.09 -7.69
CA ARG A 465 -4.09 20.00 -8.86
C ARG A 465 -4.01 21.47 -8.46
N ASP A 466 -4.72 21.89 -7.41
CA ASP A 466 -4.75 23.29 -6.97
C ASP A 466 -3.37 23.71 -6.41
N GLN A 467 -2.67 22.82 -5.70
CA GLN A 467 -1.31 23.08 -5.21
C GLN A 467 -0.30 23.09 -6.37
N ILE A 468 -0.45 22.18 -7.33
CA ILE A 468 0.39 22.15 -8.54
C ILE A 468 0.21 23.46 -9.32
N LEU A 469 -1.02 23.89 -9.56
CA LEU A 469 -1.36 25.11 -10.32
C LEU A 469 -1.16 26.41 -9.54
N SER A 470 -0.92 26.35 -8.23
CA SER A 470 -0.69 27.54 -7.40
C SER A 470 0.48 28.37 -7.94
N GLY A 471 0.28 29.68 -8.08
CA GLY A 471 1.26 30.59 -8.69
C GLY A 471 1.29 30.57 -10.23
N GLY A 472 0.35 29.86 -10.87
CA GLY A 472 0.13 29.89 -12.32
C GLY A 472 1.31 29.42 -13.16
N PRO A 473 1.82 28.18 -12.97
CA PRO A 473 2.89 27.66 -13.80
C PRO A 473 2.43 27.47 -15.26
N ASP A 474 3.28 27.82 -16.22
CA ASP A 474 3.03 27.59 -17.65
C ASP A 474 3.09 26.09 -17.99
N ALA A 475 4.01 25.38 -17.35
CA ALA A 475 4.17 23.94 -17.49
C ALA A 475 4.78 23.32 -16.22
N PHE A 476 4.65 22.00 -16.10
CA PHE A 476 5.25 21.25 -15.02
C PHE A 476 5.70 19.86 -15.47
N PHE A 477 6.83 19.42 -14.92
CA PHE A 477 7.31 18.07 -15.13
C PHE A 477 6.61 17.09 -14.19
N ILE A 478 6.39 15.87 -14.66
CA ILE A 478 6.02 14.71 -13.84
C ILE A 478 7.12 13.67 -13.99
N MET A 479 7.62 13.13 -12.88
CA MET A 479 8.66 12.09 -12.89
C MET A 479 8.35 10.97 -11.91
N ASN A 480 8.49 9.72 -12.35
CA ASN A 480 8.42 8.55 -11.48
C ASN A 480 9.72 8.40 -10.68
N ALA A 481 9.65 8.29 -9.35
CA ALA A 481 10.84 8.26 -8.48
C ALA A 481 11.72 7.02 -8.64
N ASP A 482 11.22 5.97 -9.31
CA ASP A 482 12.00 4.77 -9.61
C ASP A 482 12.74 4.82 -10.95
N VAL A 483 12.78 5.99 -11.60
CA VAL A 483 13.54 6.22 -12.83
C VAL A 483 15.01 6.53 -12.52
N CYS A 484 15.91 5.84 -13.22
CA CYS A 484 17.33 6.15 -13.30
C CYS A 484 17.61 6.74 -14.68
N SER A 485 17.92 8.03 -14.75
CA SER A 485 18.16 8.71 -16.03
C SER A 485 19.12 9.89 -15.86
N GLU A 486 19.62 10.40 -16.98
CA GLU A 486 20.27 11.71 -17.03
C GLU A 486 19.25 12.87 -16.94
N PHE A 487 17.95 12.60 -17.15
CA PHE A 487 16.86 13.57 -17.10
C PHE A 487 17.07 14.78 -18.05
N PRO A 488 16.83 14.62 -19.37
CA PRO A 488 16.97 15.70 -20.35
C PRO A 488 15.81 16.72 -20.28
N LEU A 489 15.51 17.24 -19.09
CA LEU A 489 14.38 18.15 -18.84
C LEU A 489 14.49 19.44 -19.66
N PRO A 490 15.67 20.10 -19.77
CA PRO A 490 15.80 21.28 -20.64
C PRO A 490 15.52 20.96 -22.12
N ASP A 491 16.02 19.84 -22.63
CA ASP A 491 15.81 19.44 -24.02
C ASP A 491 14.32 19.17 -24.31
N MET A 492 13.60 18.55 -23.36
CA MET A 492 12.15 18.33 -23.48
C MET A 492 11.37 19.65 -23.53
N LEU A 493 11.80 20.65 -22.75
CA LEU A 493 11.20 21.98 -22.77
C LEU A 493 11.45 22.70 -24.10
N ASP A 494 12.66 22.61 -24.64
CA ASP A 494 12.99 23.22 -25.93
C ASP A 494 12.26 22.51 -27.08
N PHE A 495 12.17 21.18 -27.02
CA PHE A 495 11.37 20.40 -27.96
C PHE A 495 9.89 20.81 -27.98
N GLN A 496 9.28 21.05 -26.81
CA GLN A 496 7.90 21.54 -26.74
C GLN A 496 7.73 22.90 -27.45
N LYS A 497 8.67 23.83 -27.24
CA LYS A 497 8.64 25.17 -27.89
C LYS A 497 8.77 25.07 -29.41
N GLU A 498 9.62 24.17 -29.90
CA GLU A 498 9.85 23.98 -31.34
C GLU A 498 8.61 23.44 -32.07
N HIS A 499 7.72 22.72 -31.37
CA HIS A 499 6.50 22.15 -31.94
C HIS A 499 5.30 23.14 -31.95
N GLY A 500 5.55 24.43 -31.70
CA GLY A 500 4.67 25.56 -32.04
C GLY A 500 3.45 25.76 -31.13
N ASP A 501 2.88 24.70 -30.56
CA ASP A 501 1.82 24.79 -29.56
C ASP A 501 2.38 24.51 -28.16
N THR A 502 2.50 25.58 -27.38
CA THR A 502 2.96 25.52 -25.98
C THR A 502 2.04 24.70 -25.09
N HIS A 503 0.83 24.33 -25.53
CA HIS A 503 -0.11 23.52 -24.77
C HIS A 503 0.10 22.01 -24.95
N ASN A 504 0.97 21.59 -25.88
CA ASN A 504 1.27 20.18 -26.14
C ASN A 504 1.90 19.48 -24.93
N PHE A 505 1.58 18.19 -24.78
CA PHE A 505 2.18 17.31 -23.77
C PHE A 505 3.34 16.52 -24.36
N VAL A 506 4.42 16.34 -23.60
CA VAL A 506 5.60 15.60 -24.05
C VAL A 506 5.86 14.41 -23.14
N ILE A 507 6.07 13.23 -23.73
CA ILE A 507 6.54 12.01 -23.07
C ILE A 507 8.00 11.78 -23.44
N LEU A 508 8.84 11.47 -22.46
CA LEU A 508 10.19 10.97 -22.73
C LEU A 508 10.13 9.51 -23.20
N GLY A 509 10.68 9.24 -24.39
CA GLY A 509 10.80 7.91 -24.97
C GLY A 509 12.26 7.47 -25.13
N THR A 510 12.52 6.17 -25.09
CA THR A 510 13.80 5.58 -25.50
C THR A 510 13.56 4.27 -26.23
N THR A 511 14.57 3.73 -26.91
CA THR A 511 14.45 2.46 -27.64
C THR A 511 14.84 1.27 -26.75
N ALA A 512 14.04 0.21 -26.82
CA ALA A 512 14.33 -1.10 -26.24
C ALA A 512 14.23 -2.20 -27.30
N ASN A 513 14.94 -3.31 -27.12
CA ASN A 513 14.83 -4.42 -28.06
C ASN A 513 13.41 -5.02 -28.07
N ARG A 514 13.10 -5.75 -29.15
CA ARG A 514 11.77 -6.30 -29.44
C ARG A 514 11.17 -7.11 -28.28
N LYS A 515 12.00 -7.90 -27.57
CA LYS A 515 11.53 -8.76 -26.49
C LYS A 515 11.22 -7.94 -25.23
N GLN A 516 12.06 -6.96 -24.94
CA GLN A 516 11.98 -6.19 -23.70
C GLN A 516 10.98 -5.04 -23.80
N SER A 517 10.69 -4.51 -24.99
CA SER A 517 9.75 -3.38 -25.14
C SER A 517 8.36 -3.70 -24.59
N MET A 518 7.92 -4.96 -24.71
CA MET A 518 6.65 -5.47 -24.16
C MET A 518 6.53 -5.37 -22.64
N ASN A 519 7.63 -5.16 -21.89
CA ASN A 519 7.60 -4.96 -20.44
C ASN A 519 7.25 -3.51 -20.01
N TYR A 520 7.06 -2.62 -20.98
CA TYR A 520 6.87 -1.19 -20.79
C TYR A 520 5.66 -0.68 -21.60
N GLY A 521 5.30 0.59 -21.44
CA GLY A 521 4.39 1.26 -22.35
C GLY A 521 5.05 1.54 -23.69
N CYS A 522 4.48 1.00 -24.77
CA CYS A 522 4.98 1.15 -26.14
C CYS A 522 4.33 2.36 -26.82
N ILE A 523 5.16 3.14 -27.51
CA ILE A 523 4.75 4.37 -28.21
C ILE A 523 4.93 4.15 -29.71
N VAL A 524 3.86 4.35 -30.48
CA VAL A 524 3.94 4.47 -31.94
C VAL A 524 3.96 5.95 -32.28
N GLU A 525 5.07 6.43 -32.82
CA GLU A 525 5.23 7.84 -33.19
C GLU A 525 4.94 8.09 -34.68
N ASN A 526 4.54 9.32 -35.00
CA ASN A 526 4.69 9.87 -36.32
C ASN A 526 6.15 10.32 -36.51
N GLN A 527 6.88 9.73 -37.45
CA GLN A 527 8.31 10.02 -37.64
C GLN A 527 8.61 11.45 -38.09
N GLN A 528 7.64 12.16 -38.66
CA GLN A 528 7.83 13.54 -39.14
C GLN A 528 7.48 14.58 -38.06
N THR A 529 6.44 14.33 -37.28
CA THR A 529 5.92 15.30 -36.31
C THR A 529 6.23 14.94 -34.86
N HIS A 530 6.70 13.72 -34.60
CA HIS A 530 6.87 13.14 -33.27
C HIS A 530 5.59 13.04 -32.43
N GLU A 531 4.42 13.18 -33.06
CA GLU A 531 3.14 12.93 -32.42
C GLU A 531 3.04 11.44 -32.01
N VAL A 532 2.50 11.18 -30.82
CA VAL A 532 2.15 9.84 -30.38
C VAL A 532 0.83 9.43 -31.06
N LEU A 533 0.93 8.58 -32.07
CA LEU A 533 -0.21 8.06 -32.83
C LEU A 533 -0.97 6.98 -32.05
N HIS A 534 -0.23 6.09 -31.37
CA HIS A 534 -0.80 5.06 -30.51
C HIS A 534 0.07 4.84 -29.28
N TYR A 535 -0.58 4.56 -28.15
CA TYR A 535 0.07 4.17 -26.89
C TYR A 535 -0.53 2.85 -26.42
N VAL A 536 0.31 1.89 -26.04
CA VAL A 536 -0.14 0.59 -25.50
C VAL A 536 0.69 0.23 -24.26
N GLU A 537 0.05 0.18 -23.10
CA GLU A 537 0.72 -0.23 -21.85
C GLU A 537 0.95 -1.75 -21.82
N LYS A 538 2.23 -2.17 -21.77
CA LYS A 538 2.67 -3.57 -21.61
C LYS A 538 1.94 -4.56 -22.54
N PRO A 539 2.10 -4.39 -23.87
CA PRO A 539 1.39 -5.22 -24.82
C PRO A 539 1.85 -6.69 -24.74
N SER A 540 0.92 -7.62 -24.98
CA SER A 540 1.21 -9.06 -25.06
C SER A 540 2.00 -9.45 -26.32
N THR A 541 1.99 -8.59 -27.33
CA THR A 541 2.72 -8.76 -28.59
C THR A 541 3.52 -7.49 -28.92
N PHE A 542 4.52 -7.61 -29.79
CA PHE A 542 5.34 -6.47 -30.16
C PHE A 542 4.51 -5.41 -30.91
N VAL A 543 4.55 -4.17 -30.41
CA VAL A 543 3.89 -2.99 -31.01
C VAL A 543 4.93 -2.00 -31.54
N SER A 544 5.88 -1.61 -30.69
CA SER A 544 6.93 -0.64 -30.98
C SER A 544 8.18 -0.95 -30.15
N ASP A 545 9.33 -0.44 -30.58
CA ASP A 545 10.59 -0.44 -29.84
C ASP A 545 10.77 0.82 -29.00
N ILE A 546 9.98 1.87 -29.24
CA ILE A 546 9.96 3.09 -28.42
C ILE A 546 9.14 2.84 -27.16
N ILE A 547 9.77 2.99 -26.00
CA ILE A 547 9.19 2.75 -24.68
C ILE A 547 9.09 4.03 -23.86
N ASN A 548 8.02 4.12 -23.06
CA ASN A 548 7.78 5.19 -22.10
C ASN A 548 8.82 5.15 -20.96
N CYS A 549 9.45 6.30 -20.69
CA CYS A 549 10.48 6.45 -19.67
C CYS A 549 9.96 6.90 -18.29
N GLY A 550 8.67 7.20 -18.13
CA GLY A 550 8.09 7.67 -16.86
C GLY A 550 8.45 9.12 -16.50
N ILE A 551 8.77 9.93 -17.51
CA ILE A 551 9.08 11.37 -17.38
C ILE A 551 8.22 12.11 -18.41
N TYR A 552 7.48 13.11 -17.95
CA TYR A 552 6.49 13.83 -18.75
C TYR A 552 6.63 15.34 -18.53
N LEU A 553 6.27 16.12 -19.54
CA LEU A 553 6.10 17.58 -19.45
C LEU A 553 4.65 17.90 -19.81
N PHE A 554 3.92 18.48 -18.87
CA PHE A 554 2.51 18.83 -19.02
C PHE A 554 2.28 20.33 -18.87
N THR A 555 1.21 20.79 -19.51
CA THR A 555 0.63 22.11 -19.28
C THR A 555 -0.62 21.97 -18.39
N PRO A 556 -1.14 23.07 -17.81
CA PRO A 556 -2.37 23.07 -17.03
C PRO A 556 -3.57 22.41 -17.73
N GLU A 557 -3.61 22.36 -19.06
CA GLU A 557 -4.69 21.70 -19.81
C GLU A 557 -4.83 20.21 -19.51
N ILE A 558 -3.77 19.53 -19.05
CA ILE A 558 -3.84 18.10 -18.73
C ILE A 558 -4.92 17.80 -17.68
N PHE A 559 -5.19 18.74 -16.77
CA PHE A 559 -6.18 18.58 -15.72
C PHE A 559 -7.61 18.50 -16.25
N GLN A 560 -7.88 19.04 -17.45
CA GLN A 560 -9.17 18.85 -18.12
C GLN A 560 -9.34 17.38 -18.52
N HIS A 561 -8.32 16.80 -19.14
CA HIS A 561 -8.33 15.40 -19.57
C HIS A 561 -8.41 14.44 -18.37
N ILE A 562 -7.63 14.69 -17.32
CA ILE A 562 -7.71 13.89 -16.09
C ILE A 562 -9.07 14.06 -15.40
N GLY A 563 -9.63 15.28 -15.41
CA GLY A 563 -10.97 15.55 -14.87
C GLY A 563 -12.09 14.84 -15.61
N THR A 564 -12.01 14.72 -16.93
CA THR A 564 -12.96 13.92 -17.72
C THR A 564 -12.92 12.44 -17.31
N VAL A 565 -11.73 11.87 -17.13
CA VAL A 565 -11.59 10.48 -16.66
C VAL A 565 -12.12 10.33 -15.24
N PHE A 566 -11.81 11.27 -14.34
CA PHE A 566 -12.33 11.26 -12.98
C PHE A 566 -13.86 11.27 -12.93
N GLN A 567 -14.50 12.16 -13.70
CA GLN A 567 -15.96 12.24 -13.79
C GLN A 567 -16.56 10.97 -14.38
N LYS A 568 -15.94 10.42 -15.43
CA LYS A 568 -16.34 9.13 -16.00
C LYS A 568 -16.25 8.01 -14.97
N ASN A 569 -15.13 7.89 -14.26
CA ASN A 569 -14.97 6.87 -13.22
C ASN A 569 -15.98 7.02 -12.09
N GLN A 570 -16.34 8.26 -11.70
CA GLN A 570 -17.44 8.49 -10.75
C GLN A 570 -18.78 8.02 -11.31
N GLN A 571 -19.08 8.34 -12.57
CA GLN A 571 -20.34 7.95 -13.20
C GLN A 571 -20.44 6.43 -13.38
N ASP A 572 -19.35 5.79 -13.80
CA ASP A 572 -19.25 4.33 -13.92
C ASP A 572 -19.41 3.70 -12.54
N MET A 573 -18.82 4.24 -11.47
CA MET A 573 -19.03 3.77 -10.09
C MET A 573 -20.49 3.92 -9.62
N LEU A 574 -21.20 4.97 -10.03
CA LEU A 574 -22.61 5.18 -9.71
C LEU A 574 -23.55 4.27 -10.52
N LEU A 575 -23.12 3.81 -11.70
CA LEU A 575 -23.89 2.90 -12.57
C LEU A 575 -23.54 1.43 -12.32
N GLU A 576 -22.34 1.15 -11.82
CA GLU A 576 -21.79 -0.17 -11.54
C GLU A 576 -21.82 -0.48 -10.04
N GLU A 577 -22.99 -0.47 -9.42
CA GLU A 577 -23.20 -1.09 -8.09
C GLU A 577 -22.95 -2.63 -8.10
N GLN A 578 -22.52 -3.22 -9.22
CA GLN A 578 -22.52 -4.67 -9.46
C GLN A 578 -21.30 -5.26 -10.19
N THR A 579 -20.14 -4.59 -10.23
CA THR A 579 -18.92 -5.18 -10.79
C THR A 579 -17.80 -5.30 -9.74
N ASN A 580 -17.17 -6.48 -9.72
CA ASN A 580 -16.10 -6.88 -8.79
C ASN A 580 -14.77 -6.15 -9.07
N GLY A 581 -14.70 -4.85 -8.81
CA GLY A 581 -13.47 -4.08 -8.96
C GLY A 581 -13.26 -3.11 -7.80
N TRP A 582 -12.08 -3.13 -7.20
CA TRP A 582 -11.54 -2.06 -6.33
C TRP A 582 -11.29 -0.75 -7.11
N HIS A 583 -12.16 -0.36 -8.03
CA HIS A 583 -12.05 0.87 -8.77
C HIS A 583 -12.68 2.00 -7.97
N ARG A 584 -11.90 2.59 -7.06
CA ARG A 584 -12.27 3.91 -6.52
C ARG A 584 -12.25 4.89 -7.70
N ALA A 585 -13.25 5.76 -7.78
CA ALA A 585 -13.32 6.79 -8.83
C ALA A 585 -12.04 7.64 -8.96
N GLU A 586 -11.29 7.75 -7.86
CA GLU A 586 -10.06 8.52 -7.71
C GLU A 586 -8.80 7.81 -8.24
N VAL A 587 -8.85 6.50 -8.52
CA VAL A 587 -7.70 5.78 -9.09
C VAL A 587 -7.62 6.08 -10.58
N ILE A 588 -6.60 6.82 -10.99
CA ILE A 588 -6.34 7.16 -12.38
C ILE A 588 -4.93 6.74 -12.74
N ARG A 589 -4.74 6.11 -13.89
CA ARG A 589 -3.45 5.72 -14.46
C ARG A 589 -3.18 6.55 -15.70
N LEU A 590 -2.14 7.38 -15.67
CA LEU A 590 -1.74 8.20 -16.82
C LEU A 590 -1.58 7.34 -18.09
N GLU A 591 -0.90 6.21 -17.95
CA GLU A 591 -0.52 5.35 -19.05
C GLU A 591 -1.75 4.72 -19.75
N GLN A 592 -2.69 4.19 -18.97
CA GLN A 592 -3.83 3.44 -19.51
C GLN A 592 -5.02 4.36 -19.80
N ASP A 593 -5.29 5.32 -18.92
CA ASP A 593 -6.54 6.08 -18.94
C ASP A 593 -6.37 7.44 -19.66
N ILE A 594 -5.15 8.01 -19.70
CA ILE A 594 -4.89 9.34 -20.29
C ILE A 594 -4.13 9.24 -21.63
N PHE A 595 -2.97 8.59 -21.67
CA PHE A 595 -2.14 8.56 -22.89
C PHE A 595 -2.79 7.76 -24.01
N THR A 596 -3.42 6.63 -23.70
CA THR A 596 -4.21 5.86 -24.68
C THR A 596 -5.30 6.72 -25.32
N ALA A 597 -5.95 7.58 -24.54
CA ALA A 597 -7.02 8.45 -25.02
C ALA A 597 -6.47 9.61 -25.85
N LEU A 598 -5.37 10.24 -25.44
CA LEU A 598 -4.75 11.38 -26.12
C LEU A 598 -4.00 11.02 -27.41
N ALA A 599 -3.61 9.76 -27.58
CA ALA A 599 -2.88 9.32 -28.76
C ALA A 599 -3.67 9.57 -30.05
N GLY A 600 -3.02 10.13 -31.06
CA GLY A 600 -3.62 10.47 -32.36
C GLY A 600 -4.54 11.70 -32.36
N GLN A 601 -4.57 12.49 -31.28
CA GLN A 601 -5.36 13.72 -31.17
C GLN A 601 -4.56 15.00 -31.45
N GLY A 602 -3.29 14.92 -31.87
CA GLY A 602 -2.43 16.07 -32.10
C GLY A 602 -2.01 16.83 -30.83
N LYS A 603 -2.12 16.22 -29.65
CA LYS A 603 -1.78 16.85 -28.34
C LYS A 603 -0.60 16.24 -27.62
N LEU A 604 -0.25 14.99 -27.93
CA LEU A 604 0.74 14.20 -27.20
C LEU A 604 1.91 13.88 -28.12
N TYR A 605 3.12 14.23 -27.70
CA TYR A 605 4.34 14.08 -28.47
C TYR A 605 5.38 13.29 -27.70
N VAL A 606 6.28 12.60 -28.41
CA VAL A 606 7.38 11.85 -27.81
C VAL A 606 8.72 12.52 -28.10
N TYR A 607 9.45 12.88 -27.06
CA TYR A 607 10.86 13.25 -27.17
C TYR A 607 11.72 12.00 -26.99
N LYS A 608 12.36 11.53 -28.05
CA LYS A 608 13.21 10.34 -28.00
C LYS A 608 14.63 10.67 -27.54
N THR A 609 15.09 10.01 -26.49
CA THR A 609 16.45 10.18 -25.96
C THR A 609 17.34 8.95 -26.22
N ASN A 610 18.60 9.23 -26.52
CA ASN A 610 19.70 8.25 -26.56
C ASN A 610 20.56 8.27 -25.29
N ARG A 611 20.19 9.12 -24.30
CA ARG A 611 20.86 9.16 -22.99
C ARG A 611 20.48 7.92 -22.18
N PHE A 612 21.25 7.59 -21.14
CA PHE A 612 20.96 6.39 -20.37
C PHE A 612 19.61 6.50 -19.64
N TRP A 613 18.92 5.37 -19.57
CA TRP A 613 17.67 5.22 -18.85
C TRP A 613 17.52 3.78 -18.36
N SER A 614 17.04 3.63 -17.13
CA SER A 614 16.66 2.36 -16.53
C SER A 614 15.61 2.58 -15.42
N GLN A 615 14.99 1.50 -14.95
CA GLN A 615 14.10 1.53 -13.80
C GLN A 615 14.73 0.78 -12.61
N ILE A 616 14.69 1.40 -11.44
CA ILE A 616 15.18 0.82 -10.18
C ILE A 616 14.01 0.04 -9.54
N LYS A 617 13.68 -1.13 -10.10
CA LYS A 617 12.55 -1.97 -9.65
C LYS A 617 12.93 -3.02 -8.60
N SER A 618 14.19 -3.43 -8.58
CA SER A 618 14.76 -4.43 -7.68
C SER A 618 16.12 -3.98 -7.14
N ALA A 619 16.61 -4.62 -6.08
CA ALA A 619 17.95 -4.38 -5.57
C ALA A 619 19.04 -4.60 -6.64
N GLY A 620 18.91 -5.62 -7.50
CA GLY A 620 19.83 -5.86 -8.62
C GLY A 620 19.92 -4.67 -9.58
N SER A 621 18.77 -4.07 -9.93
CA SER A 621 18.76 -2.87 -10.78
C SER A 621 19.40 -1.64 -10.12
N ALA A 622 19.51 -1.60 -8.79
CA ALA A 622 20.15 -0.50 -8.08
C ALA A 622 21.68 -0.50 -8.24
N ILE A 623 22.33 -1.67 -8.32
CA ILE A 623 23.78 -1.76 -8.62
C ILE A 623 24.06 -1.20 -10.01
N TYR A 624 23.26 -1.59 -11.01
CA TYR A 624 23.40 -1.06 -12.37
C TYR A 624 23.11 0.44 -12.44
N ALA A 625 22.07 0.92 -11.77
CA ALA A 625 21.79 2.35 -11.67
C ALA A 625 22.94 3.12 -10.99
N SER A 626 23.53 2.55 -9.94
CA SER A 626 24.71 3.12 -9.27
C SER A 626 25.88 3.25 -10.24
N ARG A 627 26.15 2.21 -11.05
CA ARG A 627 27.17 2.27 -12.13
C ARG A 627 26.90 3.41 -13.12
N LEU A 628 25.66 3.56 -13.59
CA LEU A 628 25.31 4.61 -14.55
C LEU A 628 25.54 6.00 -13.97
N TYR A 629 25.11 6.26 -12.74
CA TYR A 629 25.32 7.55 -12.07
C TYR A 629 26.78 7.81 -11.72
N LEU A 630 27.51 6.81 -11.22
CA LEU A 630 28.95 6.91 -10.98
C LEU A 630 29.72 7.24 -12.26
N ASN A 631 29.30 6.69 -13.40
CA ASN A 631 29.86 7.07 -14.69
C ASN A 631 29.47 8.50 -15.11
N GLN A 632 28.24 8.91 -14.84
CA GLN A 632 27.76 10.28 -15.12
C GLN A 632 28.50 11.33 -14.27
N TYR A 633 28.95 10.98 -13.06
CA TYR A 633 29.69 11.89 -12.20
C TYR A 633 31.00 12.39 -12.84
N HIS A 634 31.66 11.63 -13.71
CA HIS A 634 32.82 12.14 -14.48
C HIS A 634 32.53 13.45 -15.21
N LYS A 635 31.30 13.60 -15.71
CA LYS A 635 30.87 14.77 -16.48
C LYS A 635 30.22 15.83 -15.61
N THR A 636 29.55 15.42 -14.53
CA THR A 636 28.63 16.30 -13.79
C THR A 636 29.11 16.68 -12.41
N HIS A 637 29.77 15.75 -11.70
CA HIS A 637 30.20 15.89 -10.32
C HIS A 637 31.51 15.12 -10.08
N PRO A 638 32.60 15.45 -10.81
CA PRO A 638 33.86 14.71 -10.69
C PRO A 638 34.43 14.75 -9.26
N GLU A 639 34.09 15.77 -8.48
CA GLU A 639 34.42 15.91 -7.06
C GLU A 639 33.80 14.83 -6.15
N ARG A 640 32.74 14.14 -6.60
CA ARG A 640 32.15 13.01 -5.86
C ARG A 640 32.92 11.71 -6.05
N LEU A 641 33.79 11.63 -7.05
CA LEU A 641 34.55 10.42 -7.35
C LEU A 641 35.87 10.42 -6.58
N ALA A 642 36.15 9.31 -5.90
CA ALA A 642 37.41 9.09 -5.23
C ALA A 642 38.55 8.96 -6.25
N THR A 643 39.70 9.53 -5.90
CA THR A 643 40.94 9.44 -6.67
C THR A 643 41.99 8.64 -5.91
N ASN A 644 43.03 8.16 -6.61
CA ASN A 644 44.17 7.54 -5.93
C ASN A 644 45.01 8.63 -5.26
N GLU A 645 45.24 8.49 -3.96
CA GLU A 645 46.01 9.42 -3.14
C GLU A 645 47.14 8.66 -2.42
N ASP A 646 48.25 9.35 -2.14
CA ASP A 646 49.38 8.76 -1.41
C ASP A 646 48.96 8.38 0.02
N GLY A 647 49.10 7.10 0.37
CA GLY A 647 48.64 6.58 1.66
C GLY A 647 47.12 6.32 1.74
N GLY A 648 46.38 6.50 0.64
CA GLY A 648 44.97 6.10 0.52
C GLY A 648 44.79 4.70 -0.07
N PRO A 649 43.56 4.17 -0.09
CA PRO A 649 43.23 2.89 -0.72
C PRO A 649 43.45 2.96 -2.23
N LYS A 650 43.64 1.79 -2.86
CA LYS A 650 43.73 1.71 -4.32
C LYS A 650 42.33 1.82 -4.94
N ILE A 651 42.12 2.86 -5.72
CA ILE A 651 40.88 3.12 -6.45
C ILE A 651 41.02 2.66 -7.90
N SER A 652 40.06 1.84 -8.36
CA SER A 652 40.00 1.34 -9.73
C SER A 652 38.66 1.70 -10.37
N GLY A 653 38.65 2.60 -11.35
CA GLY A 653 37.42 3.05 -12.01
C GLY A 653 36.59 3.98 -11.13
N ASN A 654 35.26 3.91 -11.25
CA ASN A 654 34.37 4.87 -10.61
C ASN A 654 34.01 4.41 -9.19
N VAL A 655 34.44 5.17 -8.19
CA VAL A 655 34.17 4.86 -6.78
C VAL A 655 33.71 6.13 -6.09
N TYR A 656 32.61 6.05 -5.34
CA TYR A 656 32.19 7.07 -4.40
C TYR A 656 32.56 6.64 -2.98
N ILE A 657 33.19 7.53 -2.23
CA ILE A 657 33.53 7.31 -0.81
C ILE A 657 32.97 8.47 -0.01
N HIS A 658 32.06 8.17 0.92
CA HIS A 658 31.57 9.19 1.84
C HIS A 658 32.72 9.71 2.73
N PRO A 659 32.83 11.03 3.01
CA PRO A 659 33.95 11.61 3.75
C PRO A 659 34.18 11.07 5.17
N THR A 660 33.15 10.47 5.78
CA THR A 660 33.22 9.87 7.13
C THR A 660 33.60 8.39 7.12
N ALA A 661 33.80 7.77 5.96
CA ALA A 661 34.23 6.39 5.88
C ALA A 661 35.70 6.25 6.29
N ASN A 662 36.02 5.18 7.01
CA ASN A 662 37.38 4.84 7.41
C ASN A 662 37.86 3.63 6.62
N ILE A 663 38.90 3.80 5.81
CA ILE A 663 39.34 2.78 4.84
C ILE A 663 40.83 2.56 4.97
N ASP A 664 41.23 1.32 5.16
CA ASP A 664 42.64 0.95 5.22
C ASP A 664 43.35 1.20 3.87
N PRO A 665 44.58 1.75 3.87
CA PRO A 665 45.34 2.06 2.65
C PRO A 665 45.62 0.85 1.74
N THR A 666 45.57 -0.37 2.28
CA THR A 666 45.81 -1.59 1.50
C THR A 666 44.56 -2.14 0.80
N ALA A 667 43.38 -1.55 1.04
CA ALA A 667 42.13 -1.94 0.39
C ALA A 667 42.13 -1.59 -1.10
N VAL A 668 41.38 -2.37 -1.89
CA VAL A 668 41.17 -2.14 -3.32
C VAL A 668 39.69 -1.99 -3.61
N LEU A 669 39.28 -0.82 -4.09
CA LEU A 669 37.89 -0.47 -4.33
C LEU A 669 37.66 -0.21 -5.82
N GLY A 670 36.61 -0.83 -6.35
CA GLY A 670 36.09 -0.59 -7.69
C GLY A 670 36.39 -1.68 -8.72
N PRO A 671 35.86 -1.53 -9.94
CA PRO A 671 34.99 -0.42 -10.38
C PRO A 671 33.58 -0.46 -9.81
N ASN A 672 32.88 0.68 -9.91
CA ASN A 672 31.46 0.87 -9.66
C ASN A 672 31.05 0.53 -8.22
N VAL A 673 31.70 1.21 -7.28
CA VAL A 673 31.47 1.01 -5.84
C VAL A 673 31.01 2.32 -5.20
N SER A 674 30.02 2.24 -4.32
CA SER A 674 29.62 3.36 -3.46
C SER A 674 29.72 2.96 -2.00
N ILE A 675 30.49 3.71 -1.23
CA ILE A 675 30.72 3.52 0.21
C ILE A 675 29.96 4.60 0.98
N GLY A 676 29.05 4.17 1.86
CA GLY A 676 28.19 5.03 2.66
C GLY A 676 28.87 5.66 3.89
N THR A 677 28.10 6.47 4.60
CA THR A 677 28.51 7.17 5.83
C THR A 677 28.93 6.18 6.92
N GLY A 678 30.06 6.45 7.59
CA GLY A 678 30.51 5.69 8.76
C GLY A 678 30.96 4.26 8.46
N VAL A 679 31.08 3.87 7.19
CA VAL A 679 31.57 2.54 6.81
C VAL A 679 33.04 2.39 7.21
N THR A 680 33.38 1.21 7.74
CA THR A 680 34.76 0.83 8.07
C THR A 680 35.23 -0.30 7.17
N ILE A 681 36.39 -0.14 6.52
CA ILE A 681 37.00 -1.13 5.64
C ILE A 681 38.41 -1.46 6.14
N GLY A 682 38.64 -2.72 6.49
CA GLY A 682 39.90 -3.24 7.00
C GLY A 682 40.95 -3.53 5.93
N ALA A 683 42.09 -4.05 6.37
CA ALA A 683 43.27 -4.25 5.53
C ALA A 683 43.02 -5.27 4.41
N GLY A 684 43.48 -4.97 3.19
CA GLY A 684 43.43 -5.88 2.04
C GLY A 684 42.03 -6.26 1.54
N VAL A 685 40.99 -5.56 1.99
CA VAL A 685 39.61 -5.78 1.52
C VAL A 685 39.48 -5.46 0.04
N ARG A 686 38.65 -6.21 -0.67
CA ARG A 686 38.37 -6.01 -2.10
C ARG A 686 36.88 -5.85 -2.36
N VAL A 687 36.48 -4.70 -2.90
CA VAL A 687 35.08 -4.40 -3.23
C VAL A 687 34.94 -4.04 -4.70
N ARG A 688 33.95 -4.63 -5.39
CA ARG A 688 33.67 -4.33 -6.82
C ARG A 688 32.18 -4.45 -7.12
N GLU A 689 31.64 -3.57 -7.98
CA GLU A 689 30.24 -3.62 -8.44
C GLU A 689 29.26 -3.73 -7.26
N SER A 690 29.43 -2.91 -6.22
CA SER A 690 28.74 -3.11 -4.94
C SER A 690 28.36 -1.81 -4.25
N ILE A 691 27.30 -1.85 -3.46
CA ILE A 691 26.83 -0.75 -2.62
C ILE A 691 27.05 -1.16 -1.17
N ILE A 692 27.85 -0.39 -0.43
CA ILE A 692 28.10 -0.61 1.00
C ILE A 692 27.39 0.49 1.78
N LEU A 693 26.36 0.11 2.54
CA LEU A 693 25.45 1.04 3.21
C LEU A 693 25.99 1.47 4.58
N HIS A 694 25.33 2.47 5.16
CA HIS A 694 25.76 3.17 6.36
C HIS A 694 26.17 2.22 7.51
N GLY A 695 27.25 2.55 8.20
CA GLY A 695 27.70 1.83 9.41
C GLY A 695 28.25 0.41 9.17
N ALA A 696 28.20 -0.11 7.93
CA ALA A 696 28.72 -1.44 7.63
C ALA A 696 30.23 -1.54 7.89
N THR A 697 30.67 -2.71 8.36
CA THR A 697 32.08 -3.01 8.66
C THR A 697 32.56 -4.20 7.86
N LEU A 698 33.57 -4.00 7.02
CA LEU A 698 34.24 -5.05 6.25
C LEU A 698 35.60 -5.33 6.88
N GLN A 699 35.75 -6.47 7.54
CA GLN A 699 37.00 -6.83 8.22
C GLN A 699 38.07 -7.32 7.25
N ASP A 700 39.30 -7.40 7.74
CA ASP A 700 40.52 -7.68 6.99
C ASP A 700 40.38 -8.84 5.98
N HIS A 701 40.86 -8.59 4.77
CA HIS A 701 40.97 -9.55 3.67
C HIS A 701 39.64 -10.15 3.19
N SER A 702 38.50 -9.55 3.57
CA SER A 702 37.20 -9.91 3.01
C SER A 702 37.04 -9.46 1.55
N CYS A 703 36.14 -10.12 0.82
CA CYS A 703 35.87 -9.84 -0.59
C CYS A 703 34.37 -9.68 -0.85
N VAL A 704 33.97 -8.54 -1.42
CA VAL A 704 32.58 -8.18 -1.70
C VAL A 704 32.40 -7.85 -3.19
N LEU A 705 31.59 -8.63 -3.91
CA LEU A 705 31.42 -8.51 -5.36
C LEU A 705 29.93 -8.55 -5.74
N ASN A 706 29.45 -7.67 -6.62
CA ASN A 706 28.06 -7.71 -7.12
C ASN A 706 27.03 -7.80 -5.98
N SER A 707 27.21 -7.00 -4.93
CA SER A 707 26.46 -7.15 -3.68
C SER A 707 25.98 -5.82 -3.11
N ILE A 708 24.92 -5.88 -2.30
CA ILE A 708 24.50 -4.79 -1.43
C ILE A 708 24.70 -5.25 0.01
N VAL A 709 25.58 -4.55 0.73
CA VAL A 709 25.83 -4.79 2.15
C VAL A 709 24.96 -3.80 2.94
N GLY A 710 24.00 -4.34 3.69
CA GLY A 710 23.03 -3.59 4.49
C GLY A 710 23.63 -2.77 5.62
N TRP A 711 22.81 -1.88 6.17
CA TRP A 711 23.17 -1.00 7.29
C TRP A 711 23.73 -1.79 8.47
N ASP A 712 24.77 -1.26 9.11
CA ASP A 712 25.36 -1.79 10.34
C ASP A 712 25.75 -3.28 10.27
N SER A 713 25.94 -3.80 9.06
CA SER A 713 26.27 -5.21 8.84
C SER A 713 27.78 -5.41 8.91
N ILE A 714 28.18 -6.57 9.44
CA ILE A 714 29.57 -6.94 9.65
C ILE A 714 29.93 -8.10 8.72
N ILE A 715 31.01 -7.94 7.96
CA ILE A 715 31.61 -8.99 7.15
C ILE A 715 32.94 -9.36 7.79
N GLY A 716 33.03 -10.60 8.28
CA GLY A 716 34.19 -11.14 8.98
C GLY A 716 35.43 -11.28 8.12
N LYS A 717 36.57 -11.53 8.78
CA LYS A 717 37.87 -11.66 8.12
C LYS A 717 37.87 -12.80 7.11
N TRP A 718 38.50 -12.61 5.95
CA TRP A 718 38.57 -13.62 4.90
C TRP A 718 37.21 -14.13 4.37
N ALA A 719 36.11 -13.48 4.74
CA ALA A 719 34.78 -13.84 4.23
C ALA A 719 34.61 -13.38 2.78
N ARG A 720 33.75 -14.07 2.03
CA ARG A 720 33.42 -13.74 0.65
C ARG A 720 31.92 -13.56 0.47
N VAL A 721 31.49 -12.37 0.08
CA VAL A 721 30.10 -12.05 -0.24
C VAL A 721 30.03 -11.72 -1.72
N GLU A 722 29.39 -12.56 -2.51
CA GLU A 722 29.40 -12.43 -3.98
C GLU A 722 28.04 -12.72 -4.60
N GLY A 723 27.63 -11.88 -5.54
CA GLY A 723 26.44 -12.09 -6.36
C GLY A 723 26.74 -12.32 -7.84
N THR A 724 25.70 -12.65 -8.59
CA THR A 724 25.71 -12.72 -10.05
C THR A 724 25.28 -11.37 -10.63
N PRO A 725 26.04 -10.76 -11.56
CA PRO A 725 25.63 -9.52 -12.23
C PRO A 725 24.30 -9.69 -12.97
N SER A 726 23.48 -8.63 -12.97
CA SER A 726 22.17 -8.58 -13.65
C SER A 726 22.16 -7.52 -14.77
N ASP A 727 23.28 -7.42 -15.51
CA ASP A 727 23.48 -6.38 -16.51
C ASP A 727 22.70 -6.65 -17.81
N PRO A 728 22.25 -5.61 -18.53
CA PRO A 728 21.76 -5.75 -19.90
C PRO A 728 22.82 -6.41 -20.79
N ASN A 729 22.38 -7.08 -21.85
CA ASN A 729 23.29 -7.66 -22.83
C ASN A 729 24.21 -6.56 -23.42
N PRO A 730 25.53 -6.59 -23.17
CA PRO A 730 26.43 -5.52 -23.59
C PRO A 730 26.61 -5.44 -25.11
N ASN A 731 26.22 -6.49 -25.84
CA ASN A 731 26.31 -6.54 -27.30
C ASN A 731 25.05 -6.03 -28.01
N ASP A 732 24.02 -5.64 -27.25
CA ASP A 732 22.77 -5.08 -27.78
C ASP A 732 22.57 -3.67 -27.19
N PRO A 733 22.73 -2.60 -27.99
CA PRO A 733 22.61 -1.21 -27.51
C PRO A 733 21.18 -0.87 -27.05
N TYR A 734 20.19 -1.68 -27.42
CA TYR A 734 18.80 -1.52 -27.01
C TYR A 734 18.41 -2.45 -25.86
N ALA A 735 19.34 -3.25 -25.33
CA ALA A 735 19.08 -4.08 -24.18
C ALA A 735 18.86 -3.21 -22.94
N LYS A 736 17.76 -3.51 -22.24
CA LYS A 736 17.43 -3.00 -20.91
C LYS A 736 17.68 -4.10 -19.87
N ILE A 737 17.60 -3.75 -18.59
CA ILE A 737 17.67 -4.76 -17.53
C ILE A 737 16.47 -5.69 -17.64
N ASP A 738 16.74 -7.00 -17.61
CA ASP A 738 15.69 -8.00 -17.48
C ASP A 738 15.12 -7.95 -16.06
N SER A 739 13.80 -7.78 -15.98
CA SER A 739 13.06 -7.88 -14.72
C SER A 739 12.65 -9.34 -14.48
N GLU A 740 13.62 -10.27 -14.47
CA GLU A 740 13.32 -11.66 -14.15
C GLU A 740 12.73 -11.79 -12.74
N THR A 741 11.87 -12.78 -12.55
CA THR A 741 11.31 -13.10 -11.24
C THR A 741 12.43 -13.56 -10.29
N LEU A 742 12.35 -13.15 -9.03
CA LEU A 742 13.26 -13.58 -7.97
C LEU A 742 13.29 -15.11 -7.81
N PHE A 743 12.23 -15.79 -8.26
CA PHE A 743 12.14 -17.24 -8.25
C PHE A 743 11.91 -17.77 -9.66
N ARG A 744 12.59 -18.85 -10.00
CA ARG A 744 12.31 -19.70 -11.16
C ARG A 744 12.29 -21.13 -10.65
N GLU A 745 11.19 -21.84 -10.93
CA GLU A 745 11.02 -23.25 -10.51
C GLU A 745 11.22 -23.46 -8.99
N GLY A 746 10.72 -22.52 -8.17
CA GLY A 746 10.81 -22.59 -6.71
C GLY A 746 12.21 -22.36 -6.12
N LYS A 747 13.21 -22.01 -6.94
CA LYS A 747 14.56 -21.64 -6.49
C LYS A 747 14.82 -20.16 -6.70
N LEU A 748 15.59 -19.56 -5.80
CA LEU A 748 16.08 -18.20 -5.97
C LEU A 748 16.92 -18.17 -7.27
N THR A 749 16.54 -17.31 -8.21
CA THR A 749 17.34 -17.09 -9.42
C THR A 749 18.70 -16.51 -9.00
N PRO A 750 19.82 -17.04 -9.53
CA PRO A 750 21.13 -16.45 -9.25
C PRO A 750 21.09 -14.96 -9.55
N SER A 751 21.21 -14.17 -8.51
CA SER A 751 21.11 -12.72 -8.54
C SER A 751 22.19 -12.12 -7.65
N ILE A 752 22.19 -10.80 -7.51
CA ILE A 752 23.10 -10.11 -6.58
C ILE A 752 22.93 -10.66 -5.16
N THR A 753 23.98 -10.58 -4.34
CA THR A 753 23.84 -10.90 -2.91
C THR A 753 23.38 -9.65 -2.15
N ILE A 754 22.38 -9.81 -1.28
CA ILE A 754 21.77 -8.71 -0.53
C ILE A 754 21.82 -9.08 0.95
N LEU A 755 22.45 -8.23 1.75
CA LEU A 755 22.40 -8.31 3.21
C LEU A 755 21.44 -7.23 3.72
N GLY A 756 20.47 -7.61 4.57
CA GLY A 756 19.62 -6.67 5.33
C GLY A 756 20.42 -5.90 6.38
N CYS A 757 19.75 -5.09 7.20
CA CYS A 757 20.45 -4.38 8.28
C CYS A 757 20.88 -5.32 9.41
N ASN A 758 21.95 -4.96 10.12
CA ASN A 758 22.48 -5.71 11.26
C ASN A 758 22.72 -7.21 10.96
N VAL A 759 23.27 -7.53 9.78
CA VAL A 759 23.67 -8.89 9.43
C VAL A 759 25.13 -9.10 9.79
N ASN A 760 25.44 -10.19 10.49
CA ASN A 760 26.78 -10.57 10.87
C ASN A 760 27.21 -11.84 10.13
N ILE A 761 28.21 -11.69 9.26
CA ILE A 761 28.88 -12.77 8.55
C ILE A 761 30.19 -13.06 9.30
N PRO A 762 30.39 -14.27 9.82
CA PRO A 762 31.61 -14.60 10.54
C PRO A 762 32.80 -14.73 9.57
N SER A 763 34.01 -14.79 10.13
CA SER A 763 35.23 -14.99 9.36
C SER A 763 35.18 -16.29 8.54
N GLU A 764 35.85 -16.29 7.38
CA GLU A 764 36.03 -17.45 6.50
C GLU A 764 34.72 -18.05 5.94
N VAL A 765 33.61 -17.31 5.99
CA VAL A 765 32.32 -17.71 5.43
C VAL A 765 32.11 -17.16 4.02
N ILE A 766 31.45 -17.96 3.18
CA ILE A 766 31.11 -17.62 1.80
C ILE A 766 29.59 -17.50 1.65
N ILE A 767 29.13 -16.34 1.18
CA ILE A 767 27.73 -16.05 0.86
C ILE A 767 27.61 -15.76 -0.63
N LEU A 768 26.89 -16.62 -1.36
CA LEU A 768 26.75 -16.52 -2.81
C LEU A 768 25.29 -16.36 -3.24
N ASN A 769 24.99 -15.38 -4.09
CA ASN A 769 23.67 -15.11 -4.67
C ASN A 769 22.53 -15.28 -3.65
N SER A 770 22.66 -14.72 -2.46
CA SER A 770 21.72 -14.96 -1.36
C SER A 770 21.10 -13.67 -0.86
N ILE A 771 19.89 -13.76 -0.32
CA ILE A 771 19.20 -12.65 0.32
C ILE A 771 19.13 -12.96 1.81
N VAL A 772 19.80 -12.15 2.63
CA VAL A 772 19.81 -12.30 4.08
C VAL A 772 18.87 -11.25 4.68
N LEU A 773 17.83 -11.68 5.39
CA LEU A 773 16.95 -10.76 6.09
C LEU A 773 17.68 -10.04 7.24
N PRO A 774 17.11 -8.94 7.76
CA PRO A 774 17.71 -8.18 8.86
C PRO A 774 17.97 -9.00 10.13
N HIS A 775 18.93 -8.54 10.94
CA HIS A 775 19.23 -9.06 12.28
C HIS A 775 19.59 -10.55 12.28
N LYS A 776 20.53 -10.96 11.41
CA LYS A 776 20.97 -12.35 11.28
C LYS A 776 22.44 -12.51 11.61
N ASP A 777 22.72 -13.42 12.52
CA ASP A 777 24.06 -13.98 12.73
C ASP A 777 24.18 -15.29 11.96
N LEU A 778 25.04 -15.30 10.94
CA LEU A 778 25.29 -16.51 10.17
C LEU A 778 26.37 -17.36 10.84
N ASN A 779 26.29 -18.68 10.68
CA ASN A 779 27.26 -19.62 11.26
C ASN A 779 27.92 -20.53 10.21
N ARG A 780 27.56 -20.38 8.93
CA ARG A 780 28.06 -21.19 7.83
C ARG A 780 27.90 -20.47 6.50
N SER A 781 28.46 -21.08 5.46
CA SER A 781 28.32 -20.60 4.07
C SER A 781 26.94 -20.89 3.49
N PHE A 782 26.45 -19.99 2.66
CA PHE A 782 25.14 -20.08 1.99
C PHE A 782 25.27 -19.77 0.50
N LYS A 783 24.42 -20.41 -0.31
CA LYS A 783 24.38 -20.21 -1.75
C LYS A 783 22.95 -20.32 -2.27
N ASN A 784 22.54 -19.35 -3.10
CA ASN A 784 21.24 -19.31 -3.78
C ASN A 784 20.06 -19.47 -2.80
N GLN A 785 20.13 -18.82 -1.64
CA GLN A 785 19.15 -18.98 -0.56
C GLN A 785 18.61 -17.64 -0.08
N ILE A 786 17.37 -17.66 0.40
CA ILE A 786 16.82 -16.60 1.24
C ILE A 786 16.97 -17.08 2.69
N ILE A 787 17.68 -16.30 3.49
CA ILE A 787 17.90 -16.57 4.90
C ILE A 787 16.94 -15.68 5.68
N LEU A 788 15.92 -16.31 6.26
CA LEU A 788 14.81 -15.67 6.95
C LEU A 788 15.13 -15.31 8.38
#